data_AF-A0A5S9N0K9-F1
#
_entry.id   AF-A0A5S9N0K9-F1
#
_cell.length_a   1.000
_cell.length_b   1.000
_cell.length_c   1.000
_cell.angle_alpha   90.00
_cell.angle_beta   90.00
_cell.angle_gamma   90.00
#
_symmetry.space_group_name_H-M   'P 1'
#
loop_
_entity.id
_entity.type
_entity.pdbx_description
1 polymer ?
#
loop_
_entity_poly.entity_id
_entity_poly.type
_entity_poly.pdbx_seq_one_letter_code
_entity_poly.pdbx_strand_id
1 'polypeptide(L)'
;MKNLANLLLVAILIALAACGGSSSNGGSGTDDDVVETPIDDTPNDEVSEPQVRMILLGDSGSGSAGAYAVGEAVARVCAAKGCDLVLGLGDNIYESGVSSELDPQFEEKFELPFAPIDLPFYMVLGNHDNSGFFGGDGANNSNGDYQVDYHYRDALHPEQPRQTSRWHMPARYYRLTQGGDASAPFVELFGVDSNQIAGGFPDSDENYSYNNYGLVQAQWLKEAMADSKAQWKIVFTHHPYLSNGSHGNAGNYDGIPGFIAPVLAGSRYKAFLEETICDKADYLFAGHDHDLQWLLPVASCGKTGFILSGAASKTRSLVNRDDNAVYYEKGDSYGFVWVEIVGDKLVGEVYVVDPDDAALGLGSLTEPQPAFSREETQQAAVGLPDSDGFTNPLEGDESDFDINGQTGNLDPVQSQFSDGFATLAGAIPEENLAGVISAVGESGNALLEVVDSLLTGLQGAATEQNPELALAGGERATQALLYALQSLQSAIPEAGEEGLPAPFDQLAAALEQFTGETGSGDDTGEMDLTSLTDPLNNLATNIQGIVDSIEEEGGSIPVAGGALILLSELLTDVTRVVAAVGNVDTSEVGQVVVSTTDDLLSNLLLNVIPIEQFAPAEVSGAIGLGPDFISSVLLAVVREVTYDLDTYVLPPLLQGLSILPLSALDSLFEGLAGIGS
;
A
#
# COMPACT_ATOMS: atom_id res chain seq x y z
N MET A 1 -47.16 -49.38 34.94
CA MET A 1 -48.48 -48.92 34.44
C MET A 1 -48.23 -47.98 33.28
N LYS A 2 -48.90 -48.18 32.13
CA LYS A 2 -49.02 -47.28 30.96
C LYS A 2 -47.71 -46.59 30.50
N ASN A 3 -46.96 -47.20 29.58
CA ASN A 3 -47.14 -47.23 28.10
C ASN A 3 -46.19 -46.19 27.46
N LEU A 4 -45.00 -46.60 27.00
CA LEU A 4 -44.68 -47.12 25.66
C LEU A 4 -44.57 -46.05 24.56
N ALA A 5 -43.31 -45.79 24.20
CA ALA A 5 -42.71 -46.08 22.88
C ALA A 5 -42.68 -45.02 21.74
N ASN A 6 -41.47 -44.95 21.18
CA ASN A 6 -41.08 -44.79 19.78
C ASN A 6 -41.16 -43.43 19.04
N LEU A 7 -39.96 -42.95 18.69
CA LEU A 7 -39.37 -42.97 17.34
C LEU A 7 -40.23 -42.57 16.11
N LEU A 8 -39.67 -41.59 15.39
CA LEU A 8 -39.48 -41.50 13.93
C LEU A 8 -40.68 -41.26 12.96
N LEU A 9 -40.45 -40.23 12.11
CA LEU A 9 -40.84 -40.11 10.69
C LEU A 9 -42.33 -40.01 10.29
N VAL A 10 -42.52 -39.77 8.97
CA VAL A 10 -43.76 -39.58 8.17
C VAL A 10 -44.13 -38.09 7.99
N ALA A 11 -43.85 -37.42 6.86
CA ALA A 11 -44.17 -37.67 5.43
C ALA A 11 -45.65 -37.44 5.06
N ILE A 12 -45.90 -36.71 3.97
CA ILE A 12 -47.23 -36.52 3.37
C ILE A 12 -47.22 -37.11 1.95
N LEU A 13 -48.33 -37.79 1.62
CA LEU A 13 -48.56 -38.61 0.42
C LEU A 13 -49.53 -37.93 -0.56
N ILE A 14 -49.52 -38.38 -1.82
CA ILE A 14 -50.67 -38.79 -2.69
C ILE A 14 -50.22 -38.79 -4.18
N ALA A 15 -50.53 -39.75 -5.06
CA ALA A 15 -51.04 -41.14 -4.92
C ALA A 15 -50.98 -41.92 -6.27
N LEU A 16 -51.21 -43.25 -6.23
CA LEU A 16 -51.62 -44.18 -7.32
C LEU A 16 -50.57 -44.43 -8.46
N ALA A 17 -50.35 -45.63 -9.04
CA ALA A 17 -50.66 -47.04 -8.77
C ALA A 17 -49.73 -47.92 -9.71
N ALA A 18 -49.70 -49.26 -9.79
CA ALA A 18 -50.49 -50.37 -9.24
C ALA A 18 -49.70 -51.72 -9.23
N CYS A 19 -50.18 -52.69 -8.43
CA CYS A 19 -50.11 -54.17 -8.56
C CYS A 19 -48.92 -54.94 -9.20
N GLY A 20 -48.28 -55.80 -8.37
CA GLY A 20 -47.77 -57.14 -8.73
C GLY A 20 -46.27 -57.26 -9.06
N GLY A 21 -45.54 -58.31 -8.65
CA GLY A 21 -45.91 -59.43 -7.77
C GLY A 21 -44.77 -60.47 -7.62
N SER A 22 -44.74 -61.16 -6.48
CA SER A 22 -43.99 -62.40 -6.12
C SER A 22 -42.51 -62.61 -6.47
N SER A 23 -41.77 -62.97 -5.42
CA SER A 23 -40.48 -63.67 -5.42
C SER A 23 -40.56 -65.15 -5.85
N SER A 24 -39.51 -65.70 -6.46
CA SER A 24 -39.08 -67.09 -6.16
C SER A 24 -37.62 -67.41 -6.54
N ASN A 25 -36.98 -68.16 -5.65
CA ASN A 25 -35.60 -68.64 -5.61
C ASN A 25 -35.26 -69.75 -6.66
N GLY A 26 -33.98 -69.86 -7.06
CA GLY A 26 -33.31 -71.16 -7.21
C GLY A 26 -33.00 -71.75 -8.60
N GLY A 27 -31.76 -71.55 -9.08
CA GLY A 27 -30.79 -72.65 -9.27
C GLY A 27 -30.78 -73.54 -10.54
N SER A 28 -29.64 -73.45 -11.27
CA SER A 28 -28.90 -74.56 -11.93
C SER A 28 -29.45 -75.26 -13.19
N GLY A 29 -28.75 -75.08 -14.33
CA GLY A 29 -28.65 -76.11 -15.40
C GLY A 29 -28.38 -75.61 -16.83
N THR A 30 -27.09 -75.58 -17.25
CA THR A 30 -26.55 -76.17 -18.52
C THR A 30 -27.49 -76.27 -19.75
N ASP A 31 -27.24 -75.71 -20.94
CA ASP A 31 -26.01 -75.72 -21.77
C ASP A 31 -26.06 -74.70 -22.94
N ASP A 32 -24.86 -74.31 -23.40
CA ASP A 32 -24.38 -73.92 -24.75
C ASP A 32 -25.10 -72.90 -25.67
N ASP A 33 -24.32 -71.85 -25.98
CA ASP A 33 -24.13 -71.17 -27.28
C ASP A 33 -25.30 -70.56 -28.06
N VAL A 34 -25.57 -69.28 -27.75
CA VAL A 34 -25.86 -68.28 -28.80
C VAL A 34 -24.96 -67.06 -28.56
N VAL A 35 -24.29 -66.60 -29.62
CA VAL A 35 -23.50 -65.36 -29.61
C VAL A 35 -24.45 -64.16 -29.62
N GLU A 36 -24.66 -63.55 -28.46
CA GLU A 36 -25.11 -62.15 -28.37
C GLU A 36 -23.94 -61.28 -27.94
N THR A 37 -23.86 -60.10 -28.57
CA THR A 37 -22.84 -59.07 -28.32
C THR A 37 -22.84 -58.62 -26.87
N PRO A 38 -21.68 -58.21 -26.30
CA PRO A 38 -21.69 -57.48 -25.03
C PRO A 38 -22.61 -56.27 -25.15
N ILE A 39 -23.65 -56.20 -24.33
CA ILE A 39 -24.22 -54.91 -23.95
C ILE A 39 -23.19 -54.31 -23.01
N ASP A 40 -22.60 -53.21 -23.47
CA ASP A 40 -21.67 -52.41 -22.68
C ASP A 40 -22.45 -51.64 -21.61
N ASP A 41 -22.77 -52.33 -20.50
CA ASP A 41 -23.26 -51.70 -19.27
C ASP A 41 -22.07 -51.04 -18.54
N THR A 42 -21.47 -50.06 -19.20
CA THR A 42 -20.75 -48.98 -18.53
C THR A 42 -21.39 -47.65 -18.95
N PRO A 43 -22.06 -46.94 -18.02
CA PRO A 43 -22.19 -45.50 -18.15
C PRO A 43 -20.76 -44.97 -18.10
N ASN A 44 -20.22 -44.61 -19.25
CA ASN A 44 -19.01 -43.80 -19.33
C ASN A 44 -19.39 -42.36 -18.95
N ASP A 45 -19.81 -42.18 -17.70
CA ASP A 45 -19.76 -40.91 -17.00
C ASP A 45 -18.27 -40.60 -16.76
N GLU A 46 -17.55 -40.29 -17.86
CA GLU A 46 -16.34 -39.50 -17.78
C GLU A 46 -16.74 -38.20 -17.10
N VAL A 47 -16.39 -38.11 -15.82
CA VAL A 47 -16.51 -36.88 -15.05
C VAL A 47 -15.61 -35.87 -15.75
N SER A 48 -16.22 -35.02 -16.57
CA SER A 48 -15.50 -33.98 -17.31
C SER A 48 -14.70 -33.17 -16.30
N GLU A 49 -13.38 -33.05 -16.52
CA GLU A 49 -12.53 -32.26 -15.66
C GLU A 49 -13.12 -30.85 -15.50
N PRO A 50 -13.09 -30.28 -14.28
CA PRO A 50 -13.63 -28.95 -14.07
C PRO A 50 -12.90 -27.95 -14.99
N GLN A 51 -13.69 -27.06 -15.58
CA GLN A 51 -13.23 -26.07 -16.55
C GLN A 51 -13.73 -24.69 -16.15
N VAL A 52 -12.89 -23.66 -16.35
CA VAL A 52 -13.27 -22.23 -16.27
C VAL A 52 -12.61 -21.50 -17.42
N ARG A 53 -13.38 -20.70 -18.17
CA ARG A 53 -12.90 -19.84 -19.25
C ARG A 53 -13.22 -18.38 -18.95
N MET A 54 -12.22 -17.51 -19.05
CA MET A 54 -12.33 -16.10 -18.70
C MET A 54 -11.71 -15.21 -19.77
N ILE A 55 -12.24 -14.00 -19.90
CA ILE A 55 -11.64 -12.91 -20.68
C ILE A 55 -10.94 -11.95 -19.72
N LEU A 56 -9.73 -11.53 -20.04
CA LEU A 56 -8.98 -10.49 -19.33
C LEU A 56 -9.11 -9.17 -20.11
N LEU A 57 -9.56 -8.11 -19.44
CA LEU A 57 -9.96 -6.86 -20.10
C LEU A 57 -9.72 -5.65 -19.17
N GLY A 58 -8.55 -5.01 -19.27
CA GLY A 58 -8.21 -3.77 -18.56
C GLY A 58 -8.40 -2.52 -19.43
N ASP A 59 -8.47 -1.34 -18.80
CA ASP A 59 -8.27 -0.05 -19.46
C ASP A 59 -9.32 0.19 -20.56
N SER A 60 -10.55 -0.16 -20.21
CA SER A 60 -11.68 -0.34 -21.13
C SER A 60 -12.60 0.86 -21.23
N GLY A 61 -12.52 1.77 -20.26
CA GLY A 61 -13.53 2.78 -19.97
C GLY A 61 -13.63 4.00 -20.88
N SER A 62 -13.10 3.99 -22.10
CA SER A 62 -13.08 5.21 -22.94
C SER A 62 -14.32 5.38 -23.82
N GLY A 63 -15.11 4.32 -24.05
CA GLY A 63 -16.21 4.33 -25.02
C GLY A 63 -15.74 4.56 -26.47
N SER A 64 -14.45 4.36 -26.75
CA SER A 64 -13.83 4.58 -28.06
C SER A 64 -14.29 3.55 -29.09
N ALA A 65 -14.06 3.82 -30.38
CA ALA A 65 -14.27 2.83 -31.45
C ALA A 65 -13.44 1.54 -31.21
N GLY A 66 -12.30 1.64 -30.51
CA GLY A 66 -11.53 0.50 -30.03
C GLY A 66 -12.32 -0.35 -29.03
N ALA A 67 -12.95 0.27 -28.03
CA ALA A 67 -13.79 -0.43 -27.04
C ALA A 67 -14.93 -1.22 -27.70
N TYR A 68 -15.66 -0.62 -28.64
CA TYR A 68 -16.73 -1.30 -29.38
C TYR A 68 -16.19 -2.45 -30.26
N ALA A 69 -15.04 -2.26 -30.91
CA ALA A 69 -14.40 -3.32 -31.70
C ALA A 69 -13.94 -4.49 -30.84
N VAL A 70 -13.37 -4.21 -29.66
CA VAL A 70 -12.98 -5.23 -28.66
C VAL A 70 -14.22 -5.95 -28.12
N GLY A 71 -15.29 -5.24 -27.79
CA GLY A 71 -16.55 -5.83 -27.32
C GLY A 71 -17.16 -6.83 -28.32
N GLU A 72 -17.21 -6.47 -29.61
CA GLU A 72 -17.63 -7.38 -30.67
C GLU A 72 -16.64 -8.53 -30.87
N ALA A 73 -15.33 -8.27 -30.83
CA ALA A 73 -14.30 -9.29 -31.01
C ALA A 73 -14.30 -10.36 -29.90
N VAL A 74 -14.46 -9.95 -28.64
CA VAL A 74 -14.66 -10.85 -27.50
C VAL A 74 -15.91 -11.71 -27.71
N ALA A 75 -17.03 -11.12 -28.14
CA ALA A 75 -18.25 -11.89 -28.42
C ALA A 75 -18.04 -12.94 -29.54
N ARG A 76 -17.20 -12.66 -30.55
CA ARG A 76 -16.82 -13.65 -31.58
C ARG A 76 -15.95 -14.78 -31.01
N VAL A 77 -14.95 -14.48 -30.18
CA VAL A 77 -14.11 -15.49 -29.54
C VAL A 77 -14.94 -16.36 -28.59
N CYS A 78 -15.78 -15.75 -27.75
CA CYS A 78 -16.66 -16.48 -26.84
C CYS A 78 -17.71 -17.33 -27.57
N ALA A 79 -18.23 -16.88 -28.72
CA ALA A 79 -19.13 -17.71 -29.54
C ALA A 79 -18.43 -18.92 -30.19
N ALA A 80 -17.11 -18.85 -30.43
CA ALA A 80 -16.34 -19.92 -31.04
C ALA A 80 -15.73 -20.91 -30.03
N LYS A 81 -15.30 -20.42 -28.85
CA LYS A 81 -14.54 -21.19 -27.84
C LYS A 81 -15.28 -21.40 -26.52
N GLY A 82 -16.31 -20.60 -26.25
CA GLY A 82 -16.94 -20.49 -24.94
C GLY A 82 -16.16 -19.58 -24.00
N CYS A 83 -16.91 -18.94 -23.10
CA CYS A 83 -16.44 -18.08 -22.02
C CYS A 83 -17.47 -18.19 -20.89
N ASP A 84 -17.02 -18.11 -19.65
CA ASP A 84 -17.88 -18.23 -18.47
C ASP A 84 -17.95 -16.91 -17.67
N LEU A 85 -16.91 -16.06 -17.76
CA LEU A 85 -16.85 -14.72 -17.14
C LEU A 85 -15.88 -13.77 -17.87
N VAL A 86 -15.91 -12.48 -17.50
CA VAL A 86 -14.91 -11.46 -17.83
C VAL A 86 -14.30 -10.92 -16.53
N LEU A 87 -13.00 -10.67 -16.51
CA LEU A 87 -12.29 -9.94 -15.46
C LEU A 87 -11.94 -8.54 -15.98
N GLY A 88 -12.53 -7.51 -15.36
CA GLY A 88 -12.23 -6.11 -15.62
C GLY A 88 -11.04 -5.66 -14.78
N LEU A 89 -9.93 -5.32 -15.43
CA LEU A 89 -8.63 -5.06 -14.78
C LEU A 89 -8.39 -3.58 -14.46
N GLY A 90 -9.43 -2.88 -14.01
CA GLY A 90 -9.40 -1.45 -13.68
C GLY A 90 -9.41 -0.51 -14.89
N ASP A 91 -9.44 0.78 -14.58
CA ASP A 91 -9.67 1.88 -15.52
C ASP A 91 -10.95 1.67 -16.33
N ASN A 92 -12.01 1.44 -15.57
CA ASN A 92 -13.32 1.06 -16.06
C ASN A 92 -14.11 2.23 -16.65
N ILE A 93 -13.86 3.46 -16.19
CA ILE A 93 -14.47 4.69 -16.71
C ILE A 93 -13.43 5.83 -16.76
N TYR A 94 -12.93 6.12 -17.97
CA TYR A 94 -12.03 7.25 -18.23
C TYR A 94 -12.78 8.59 -18.32
N GLU A 95 -12.18 9.75 -18.08
CA GLU A 95 -10.80 9.97 -17.62
C GLU A 95 -10.71 10.15 -16.10
N SER A 96 -11.84 10.20 -15.39
CA SER A 96 -11.91 10.54 -13.95
C SER A 96 -13.08 9.84 -13.24
N GLY A 97 -13.33 8.58 -13.61
CA GLY A 97 -14.39 7.77 -13.03
C GLY A 97 -15.79 8.32 -13.27
N VAL A 98 -16.66 8.08 -12.29
CA VAL A 98 -18.08 8.47 -12.29
C VAL A 98 -18.38 9.36 -11.09
N SER A 99 -19.43 10.18 -11.21
CA SER A 99 -19.88 11.09 -10.16
C SER A 99 -21.03 10.55 -9.28
N SER A 100 -21.58 9.39 -9.64
CA SER A 100 -22.61 8.64 -8.91
C SER A 100 -22.81 7.27 -9.54
N GLU A 101 -23.49 6.36 -8.85
CA GLU A 101 -24.02 5.10 -9.38
C GLU A 101 -25.08 5.28 -10.49
N LEU A 102 -25.63 6.49 -10.65
CA LEU A 102 -26.56 6.86 -11.72
C LEU A 102 -25.89 7.62 -12.88
N ASP A 103 -24.56 7.77 -12.88
CA ASP A 103 -23.83 8.49 -13.90
C ASP A 103 -24.03 7.85 -15.31
N PRO A 104 -24.41 8.63 -16.35
CA PRO A 104 -24.63 8.08 -17.69
C PRO A 104 -23.37 7.46 -18.31
N GLN A 105 -22.18 7.75 -17.79
CA GLN A 105 -20.94 7.16 -18.26
C GLN A 105 -20.92 5.63 -18.17
N PHE A 106 -21.63 5.01 -17.21
CA PHE A 106 -21.78 3.54 -17.20
C PHE A 106 -22.45 3.01 -18.47
N GLU A 107 -23.47 3.71 -19.00
CA GLU A 107 -24.11 3.32 -20.25
C GLU A 107 -23.17 3.59 -21.45
N GLU A 108 -22.54 4.77 -21.48
CA GLU A 108 -21.70 5.23 -22.60
C GLU A 108 -20.39 4.43 -22.77
N LYS A 109 -19.78 3.98 -21.65
CA LYS A 109 -18.42 3.44 -21.61
C LYS A 109 -18.33 1.97 -21.17
N PHE A 110 -19.38 1.43 -20.54
CA PHE A 110 -19.47 0.00 -20.21
C PHE A 110 -20.63 -0.71 -20.93
N GLU A 111 -21.89 -0.32 -20.71
CA GLU A 111 -23.03 -1.11 -21.21
C GLU A 111 -23.07 -1.14 -22.75
N LEU A 112 -22.90 -0.01 -23.43
CA LEU A 112 -22.98 0.07 -24.90
C LEU A 112 -21.77 -0.55 -25.63
N PRO A 113 -20.49 -0.26 -25.27
CA PRO A 113 -19.34 -0.87 -25.96
C PRO A 113 -19.31 -2.39 -25.81
N PHE A 114 -19.72 -2.91 -24.65
CA PHE A 114 -19.69 -4.33 -24.33
C PHE A 114 -21.05 -5.02 -24.45
N ALA A 115 -22.07 -4.36 -25.01
CA ALA A 115 -23.41 -4.94 -25.23
C ALA A 115 -23.43 -6.31 -25.95
N PRO A 116 -22.48 -6.66 -26.85
CA PRO A 116 -22.41 -7.99 -27.45
C PRO A 116 -22.05 -9.14 -26.48
N ILE A 117 -21.58 -8.84 -25.27
CA ILE A 117 -21.05 -9.83 -24.31
C ILE A 117 -22.08 -10.11 -23.21
N ASP A 118 -22.81 -11.22 -23.31
CA ASP A 118 -23.81 -11.65 -22.31
C ASP A 118 -23.18 -12.53 -21.22
N LEU A 119 -22.22 -11.97 -20.47
CA LEU A 119 -21.44 -12.63 -19.40
C LEU A 119 -21.34 -11.74 -18.16
N PRO A 120 -21.08 -12.30 -16.96
CA PRO A 120 -20.72 -11.51 -15.79
C PRO A 120 -19.31 -10.93 -15.92
N PHE A 121 -19.18 -9.63 -15.65
CA PHE A 121 -17.93 -8.88 -15.57
C PHE A 121 -17.59 -8.64 -14.10
N TYR A 122 -16.50 -9.25 -13.62
CA TYR A 122 -15.97 -9.02 -12.28
C TYR A 122 -14.90 -7.93 -12.34
N MET A 123 -15.21 -6.77 -11.79
CA MET A 123 -14.40 -5.55 -11.94
C MET A 123 -13.52 -5.31 -10.70
N VAL A 124 -12.29 -4.87 -10.91
CA VAL A 124 -11.49 -4.09 -9.94
C VAL A 124 -11.33 -2.66 -10.44
N LEU A 125 -10.72 -1.77 -9.66
CA LEU A 125 -10.54 -0.36 -10.01
C LEU A 125 -9.10 -0.03 -10.42
N GLY A 126 -8.97 0.98 -11.28
CA GLY A 126 -7.69 1.63 -11.62
C GLY A 126 -7.57 3.06 -11.12
N ASN A 127 -6.48 3.72 -11.49
CA ASN A 127 -6.17 5.10 -11.07
C ASN A 127 -7.08 6.14 -11.72
N HIS A 128 -7.62 5.89 -12.91
CA HIS A 128 -8.61 6.78 -13.51
C HIS A 128 -10.00 6.67 -12.88
N ASP A 129 -10.34 5.52 -12.28
CA ASP A 129 -11.59 5.37 -11.54
C ASP A 129 -11.60 6.17 -10.22
N ASN A 130 -10.41 6.38 -9.65
CA ASN A 130 -10.14 7.02 -8.36
C ASN A 130 -9.50 8.42 -8.51
N SER A 131 -9.77 9.16 -9.60
CA SER A 131 -9.10 10.45 -9.86
C SER A 131 -9.59 11.61 -8.99
N GLY A 132 -8.66 12.42 -8.49
CA GLY A 132 -8.93 13.60 -7.66
C GLY A 132 -8.67 14.95 -8.35
N PHE A 133 -7.42 15.22 -8.71
CA PHE A 133 -6.93 16.50 -9.24
C PHE A 133 -6.84 16.51 -10.78
N PHE A 134 -6.39 15.41 -11.36
CA PHE A 134 -6.34 15.18 -12.80
C PHE A 134 -6.62 13.72 -13.14
N GLY A 135 -7.04 13.47 -14.39
CA GLY A 135 -7.40 12.12 -14.81
C GLY A 135 -6.22 11.17 -14.73
N GLY A 136 -6.35 10.14 -13.88
CA GLY A 136 -5.36 9.09 -13.68
C GLY A 136 -4.40 9.29 -12.50
N ASP A 137 -4.63 10.26 -11.60
CA ASP A 137 -3.76 10.43 -10.42
C ASP A 137 -4.01 9.43 -9.28
N GLY A 138 -5.16 8.75 -9.27
CA GLY A 138 -5.55 7.84 -8.19
C GLY A 138 -5.73 8.51 -6.81
N ALA A 139 -5.84 9.84 -6.75
CA ALA A 139 -5.75 10.63 -5.50
C ALA A 139 -7.10 10.89 -4.79
N ASN A 140 -8.19 10.24 -5.22
CA ASN A 140 -9.50 10.29 -4.57
C ASN A 140 -10.16 8.92 -4.61
N ASN A 141 -9.79 8.06 -3.67
CA ASN A 141 -10.25 6.68 -3.65
C ASN A 141 -11.74 6.55 -3.34
N SER A 142 -12.35 7.49 -2.61
CA SER A 142 -13.80 7.50 -2.38
C SER A 142 -14.62 7.49 -3.69
N ASN A 143 -14.08 8.02 -4.80
CA ASN A 143 -14.77 8.08 -6.08
C ASN A 143 -15.04 6.69 -6.69
N GLY A 144 -14.17 5.70 -6.42
CA GLY A 144 -14.37 4.33 -6.87
C GLY A 144 -15.57 3.63 -6.22
N ASP A 145 -16.09 4.14 -5.10
CA ASP A 145 -17.22 3.54 -4.39
C ASP A 145 -18.52 3.61 -5.20
N TYR A 146 -18.68 4.64 -6.04
CA TYR A 146 -19.80 4.73 -6.97
C TYR A 146 -19.85 3.55 -7.97
N GLN A 147 -18.73 2.87 -8.21
CA GLN A 147 -18.67 1.65 -9.04
C GLN A 147 -19.02 0.38 -8.25
N VAL A 148 -18.78 0.37 -6.93
CA VAL A 148 -19.33 -0.63 -6.01
C VAL A 148 -20.84 -0.41 -5.86
N ASP A 149 -21.30 0.82 -5.66
CA ASP A 149 -22.73 1.15 -5.59
C ASP A 149 -23.45 0.84 -6.92
N TYR A 150 -22.78 0.96 -8.06
CA TYR A 150 -23.35 0.53 -9.35
C TYR A 150 -23.70 -0.96 -9.36
N HIS A 151 -22.97 -1.83 -8.66
CA HIS A 151 -23.34 -3.23 -8.48
C HIS A 151 -24.70 -3.37 -7.78
N TYR A 152 -24.95 -2.55 -6.76
CA TYR A 152 -26.16 -2.54 -5.95
C TYR A 152 -27.29 -1.64 -6.50
N ARG A 153 -27.04 -0.86 -7.56
CA ARG A 153 -27.94 0.16 -8.12
C ARG A 153 -29.39 -0.28 -8.25
N ASP A 154 -29.67 -1.49 -8.73
CA ASP A 154 -31.05 -1.95 -8.97
C ASP A 154 -31.84 -2.17 -7.66
N ALA A 155 -31.15 -2.40 -6.55
CA ALA A 155 -31.73 -2.48 -5.22
C ALA A 155 -31.89 -1.09 -4.58
N LEU A 156 -30.99 -0.15 -4.90
CA LEU A 156 -31.03 1.25 -4.45
C LEU A 156 -32.10 2.07 -5.19
N HIS A 157 -32.23 1.86 -6.50
CA HIS A 157 -33.10 2.60 -7.44
C HIS A 157 -34.03 1.66 -8.23
N PRO A 158 -34.96 0.95 -7.57
CA PRO A 158 -35.82 -0.06 -8.20
C PRO A 158 -36.80 0.51 -9.25
N GLU A 159 -36.94 1.83 -9.34
CA GLU A 159 -37.70 2.53 -10.38
C GLU A 159 -36.88 2.87 -11.64
N GLN A 160 -35.55 2.70 -11.59
CA GLN A 160 -34.60 2.93 -12.71
C GLN A 160 -33.59 1.77 -12.86
N PRO A 161 -34.05 0.51 -12.98
CA PRO A 161 -33.15 -0.65 -13.09
C PRO A 161 -32.27 -0.56 -14.34
N ARG A 162 -31.05 -1.10 -14.23
CA ARG A 162 -30.12 -1.33 -15.34
C ARG A 162 -30.74 -2.26 -16.38
N GLN A 163 -30.28 -2.15 -17.62
CA GLN A 163 -30.70 -3.04 -18.71
C GLN A 163 -30.11 -4.45 -18.55
N THR A 164 -28.94 -4.56 -17.92
CA THR A 164 -28.24 -5.83 -17.69
C THR A 164 -27.79 -5.92 -16.23
N SER A 165 -27.60 -7.14 -15.74
CA SER A 165 -27.03 -7.41 -14.40
C SER A 165 -25.56 -7.83 -14.49
N ARG A 166 -24.84 -7.44 -15.56
CA ARG A 166 -23.53 -7.98 -15.89
C ARG A 166 -22.40 -7.41 -15.03
N TRP A 167 -22.58 -6.23 -14.44
CA TRP A 167 -21.57 -5.60 -13.60
C TRP A 167 -21.53 -6.21 -12.19
N HIS A 168 -20.46 -6.95 -11.90
CA HIS A 168 -20.16 -7.53 -10.60
C HIS A 168 -18.97 -6.83 -9.94
N MET A 169 -19.27 -6.06 -8.89
CA MET A 169 -18.27 -5.43 -8.04
C MET A 169 -18.85 -5.29 -6.62
N PRO A 170 -18.96 -6.39 -5.86
CA PRO A 170 -19.70 -6.42 -4.59
C PRO A 170 -18.98 -5.67 -3.45
N ALA A 171 -17.68 -5.47 -3.59
CA ALA A 171 -16.81 -4.68 -2.73
C ALA A 171 -15.62 -4.21 -3.57
N ARG A 172 -14.76 -3.37 -2.99
CA ARG A 172 -13.53 -2.87 -3.62
C ARG A 172 -12.53 -3.98 -3.92
N TYR A 173 -12.27 -4.82 -2.92
CA TYR A 173 -11.54 -6.08 -3.03
C TYR A 173 -12.43 -7.22 -2.54
N TYR A 174 -12.33 -8.38 -3.19
CA TYR A 174 -13.23 -9.52 -2.93
C TYR A 174 -12.66 -10.82 -3.50
N ARG A 175 -13.18 -11.95 -3.01
CA ARG A 175 -12.89 -13.28 -3.58
C ARG A 175 -14.14 -13.89 -4.18
N LEU A 176 -13.98 -14.64 -5.27
CA LEU A 176 -15.04 -15.48 -5.81
C LEU A 176 -14.50 -16.84 -6.28
N THR A 177 -15.35 -17.86 -6.19
CA THR A 177 -15.05 -19.22 -6.63
C THR A 177 -15.67 -19.48 -8.01
N GLN A 178 -14.92 -20.12 -8.90
CA GLN A 178 -15.41 -20.62 -10.19
C GLN A 178 -15.04 -22.09 -10.39
N GLY A 179 -16.02 -22.91 -10.79
CA GLY A 179 -15.87 -24.35 -10.97
C GLY A 179 -15.66 -25.14 -9.67
N GLY A 180 -15.79 -26.47 -9.76
CA GLY A 180 -15.72 -27.37 -8.61
C GLY A 180 -16.98 -27.35 -7.74
N ASP A 181 -16.87 -27.86 -6.51
CA ASP A 181 -17.92 -27.80 -5.50
C ASP A 181 -17.47 -27.06 -4.23
N ALA A 182 -18.38 -26.74 -3.31
CA ALA A 182 -18.06 -25.95 -2.12
C ALA A 182 -17.08 -26.63 -1.13
N SER A 183 -16.78 -27.93 -1.31
CA SER A 183 -15.78 -28.67 -0.54
C SER A 183 -14.44 -28.82 -1.27
N ALA A 184 -14.45 -28.74 -2.60
CA ALA A 184 -13.31 -28.75 -3.50
C ALA A 184 -13.51 -27.71 -4.63
N PRO A 185 -13.31 -26.42 -4.34
CA PRO A 185 -13.38 -25.35 -5.34
C PRO A 185 -12.28 -25.54 -6.39
N PHE A 186 -12.54 -25.21 -7.65
CA PHE A 186 -11.55 -25.41 -8.72
C PHE A 186 -10.63 -24.20 -8.90
N VAL A 187 -11.21 -23.04 -9.22
CA VAL A 187 -10.51 -21.75 -9.32
C VAL A 187 -11.05 -20.80 -8.25
N GLU A 188 -10.17 -20.09 -7.56
CA GLU A 188 -10.52 -18.95 -6.73
C GLU A 188 -9.79 -17.71 -7.23
N LEU A 189 -10.58 -16.65 -7.44
CA LEU A 189 -10.17 -15.38 -8.01
C LEU A 189 -10.22 -14.33 -6.92
N PHE A 190 -9.12 -13.61 -6.73
CA PHE A 190 -8.96 -12.54 -5.75
C PHE A 190 -8.85 -11.21 -6.49
N GLY A 191 -9.92 -10.40 -6.44
CA GLY A 191 -9.92 -9.04 -6.94
C GLY A 191 -9.28 -8.13 -5.90
N VAL A 192 -8.21 -7.44 -6.29
CA VAL A 192 -7.41 -6.56 -5.44
C VAL A 192 -7.57 -5.11 -5.90
N ASP A 193 -7.84 -4.22 -4.94
CA ASP A 193 -7.84 -2.78 -5.16
C ASP A 193 -6.42 -2.25 -4.94
N SER A 194 -5.68 -2.10 -6.03
CA SER A 194 -4.29 -1.67 -5.99
C SER A 194 -4.10 -0.17 -5.73
N ASN A 195 -5.14 0.66 -5.92
CA ASN A 195 -4.92 2.10 -6.07
C ASN A 195 -4.44 2.80 -4.78
N GLN A 196 -4.98 2.45 -3.62
CA GLN A 196 -4.53 2.97 -2.31
C GLN A 196 -3.10 2.53 -1.96
N ILE A 197 -2.60 1.47 -2.59
CA ILE A 197 -1.31 0.86 -2.27
C ILE A 197 -0.23 1.30 -3.26
N ALA A 198 -0.55 1.36 -4.55
CA ALA A 198 0.32 1.82 -5.62
C ALA A 198 0.32 3.35 -5.79
N GLY A 199 -0.76 4.04 -5.40
CA GLY A 199 -0.91 5.48 -5.53
C GLY A 199 0.14 6.25 -4.74
N GLY A 200 0.85 7.16 -5.42
CA GLY A 200 1.93 7.96 -4.84
C GLY A 200 1.49 9.20 -4.05
N PHE A 201 0.18 9.45 -3.94
CA PHE A 201 -0.40 10.55 -3.17
C PHE A 201 -1.10 10.01 -1.92
N PRO A 202 -1.01 10.68 -0.76
CA PRO A 202 -1.85 10.37 0.38
C PRO A 202 -3.32 10.68 0.01
N ASP A 203 -4.24 9.81 0.43
CA ASP A 203 -5.67 10.10 0.27
C ASP A 203 -6.14 11.08 1.36
N SER A 204 -7.02 12.00 0.99
CA SER A 204 -7.66 12.93 1.93
C SER A 204 -8.73 12.29 2.83
N ASP A 205 -9.19 11.08 2.49
CA ASP A 205 -10.06 10.26 3.32
C ASP A 205 -9.23 9.19 4.05
N GLU A 206 -9.14 9.33 5.38
CA GLU A 206 -8.41 8.40 6.26
C GLU A 206 -8.86 6.94 6.12
N ASN A 207 -10.11 6.68 5.69
CA ASN A 207 -10.62 5.32 5.44
C ASN A 207 -9.92 4.63 4.25
N TYR A 208 -9.30 5.41 3.36
CA TYR A 208 -8.50 4.94 2.23
C TYR A 208 -6.99 5.12 2.42
N SER A 209 -6.57 5.56 3.62
CA SER A 209 -5.15 5.59 3.99
C SER A 209 -4.51 4.20 3.97
N TYR A 210 -3.19 4.18 3.81
CA TYR A 210 -2.40 2.96 3.83
C TYR A 210 -2.64 2.09 5.09
N ASN A 211 -2.67 2.73 6.27
CA ASN A 211 -2.80 2.02 7.54
C ASN A 211 -4.20 1.42 7.72
N ASN A 212 -5.25 2.16 7.36
CA ASN A 212 -6.64 1.72 7.56
C ASN A 212 -7.16 0.81 6.43
N TYR A 213 -6.55 0.86 5.24
CA TYR A 213 -7.04 0.14 4.06
C TYR A 213 -6.01 -0.83 3.47
N GLY A 214 -4.76 -0.40 3.27
CA GLY A 214 -3.69 -1.20 2.69
C GLY A 214 -3.31 -2.40 3.57
N LEU A 215 -3.05 -2.16 4.86
CA LEU A 215 -2.76 -3.22 5.83
C LEU A 215 -3.95 -4.19 6.01
N VAL A 216 -5.18 -3.65 6.07
CA VAL A 216 -6.40 -4.47 6.19
C VAL A 216 -6.63 -5.34 4.96
N GLN A 217 -6.42 -4.80 3.75
CA GLN A 217 -6.50 -5.56 2.50
C GLN A 217 -5.40 -6.63 2.41
N ALA A 218 -4.17 -6.34 2.86
CA ALA A 218 -3.10 -7.34 2.89
C ALA A 218 -3.40 -8.48 3.86
N GLN A 219 -3.89 -8.16 5.07
CA GLN A 219 -4.30 -9.17 6.04
C GLN A 219 -5.47 -10.02 5.51
N TRP A 220 -6.49 -9.37 4.93
CA TRP A 220 -7.59 -10.06 4.26
C TRP A 220 -7.09 -10.99 3.15
N LEU A 221 -6.15 -10.56 2.31
CA LEU A 221 -5.65 -11.35 1.19
C LEU A 221 -4.82 -12.55 1.68
N LYS A 222 -3.96 -12.36 2.68
CA LYS A 222 -3.21 -13.44 3.35
C LYS A 222 -4.16 -14.50 3.91
N GLU A 223 -5.18 -14.09 4.67
CA GLU A 223 -6.20 -14.99 5.23
C GLU A 223 -7.01 -15.68 4.13
N ALA A 224 -7.46 -14.94 3.13
CA ALA A 224 -8.27 -15.45 2.04
C ALA A 224 -7.53 -16.48 1.18
N MET A 225 -6.22 -16.28 0.92
CA MET A 225 -5.37 -17.26 0.23
C MET A 225 -5.07 -18.49 1.09
N ALA A 226 -4.85 -18.31 2.39
CA ALA A 226 -4.57 -19.41 3.33
C ALA A 226 -5.80 -20.33 3.54
N ASP A 227 -6.99 -19.73 3.65
CA ASP A 227 -8.28 -20.44 3.71
C ASP A 227 -8.63 -21.18 2.41
N SER A 228 -8.12 -20.68 1.28
CA SER A 228 -8.51 -21.12 -0.05
C SER A 228 -8.00 -22.53 -0.36
N LYS A 229 -8.96 -23.44 -0.52
CA LYS A 229 -8.74 -24.84 -0.95
C LYS A 229 -8.76 -25.00 -2.46
N ALA A 230 -8.86 -23.90 -3.21
CA ALA A 230 -8.90 -23.97 -4.66
C ALA A 230 -7.60 -24.50 -5.21
N GLN A 231 -7.70 -25.34 -6.25
CA GLN A 231 -6.54 -25.82 -6.99
C GLN A 231 -5.79 -24.64 -7.58
N TRP A 232 -6.50 -23.75 -8.29
CA TRP A 232 -5.95 -22.55 -8.89
C TRP A 232 -6.28 -21.31 -8.06
N LYS A 233 -5.27 -20.50 -7.75
CA LYS A 233 -5.38 -19.22 -7.06
C LYS A 233 -4.89 -18.11 -7.99
N ILE A 234 -5.80 -17.24 -8.41
CA ILE A 234 -5.52 -16.19 -9.39
C ILE A 234 -5.85 -14.83 -8.79
N VAL A 235 -4.90 -13.91 -8.85
CA VAL A 235 -5.10 -12.52 -8.44
C VAL A 235 -5.37 -11.69 -9.68
N PHE A 236 -6.36 -10.81 -9.62
CA PHE A 236 -6.60 -9.81 -10.66
C PHE A 236 -6.66 -8.41 -10.03
N THR A 237 -5.98 -7.47 -10.66
CA THR A 237 -5.67 -6.14 -10.16
C THR A 237 -5.58 -5.16 -11.33
N HIS A 238 -5.33 -3.88 -11.05
CA HIS A 238 -5.01 -2.90 -12.07
C HIS A 238 -3.49 -2.75 -12.27
N HIS A 239 -2.76 -2.28 -11.25
CA HIS A 239 -1.33 -2.00 -11.36
C HIS A 239 -0.49 -3.30 -11.49
N PRO A 240 0.52 -3.37 -12.39
CA PRO A 240 1.30 -4.60 -12.63
C PRO A 240 2.52 -4.73 -11.72
N TYR A 241 2.96 -5.96 -11.41
CA TYR A 241 4.26 -6.20 -10.76
C TYR A 241 5.44 -5.92 -11.72
N LEU A 242 5.33 -6.41 -12.95
CA LEU A 242 6.31 -6.22 -14.03
C LEU A 242 5.61 -5.70 -15.30
N SER A 243 6.24 -4.79 -16.04
CA SER A 243 5.77 -4.30 -17.33
C SER A 243 6.92 -3.79 -18.20
N ASN A 244 6.90 -4.13 -19.49
CA ASN A 244 7.73 -3.50 -20.53
C ASN A 244 7.08 -2.23 -21.14
N GLY A 245 5.91 -1.85 -20.64
CA GLY A 245 5.16 -0.65 -21.02
C GLY A 245 5.74 0.63 -20.43
N SER A 246 4.95 1.70 -20.52
CA SER A 246 5.29 3.06 -20.12
C SER A 246 5.37 3.29 -18.61
N HIS A 247 4.51 2.64 -17.84
CA HIS A 247 4.45 2.78 -16.38
C HIS A 247 5.45 1.84 -15.70
N GLY A 248 5.68 0.63 -16.23
CA GLY A 248 6.83 -0.21 -15.84
C GLY A 248 6.61 -1.09 -14.60
N ASN A 249 7.71 -1.37 -13.87
CA ASN A 249 7.73 -2.33 -12.76
C ASN A 249 7.40 -1.69 -11.42
N ALA A 250 6.74 -2.43 -10.52
CA ALA A 250 6.53 -2.01 -9.14
C ALA A 250 7.89 -1.82 -8.42
N GLY A 251 8.09 -0.65 -7.80
CA GLY A 251 9.38 -0.19 -7.27
C GLY A 251 10.22 0.63 -8.26
N ASN A 252 9.72 0.87 -9.49
CA ASN A 252 10.31 1.76 -10.48
C ASN A 252 9.25 2.39 -11.43
N TYR A 253 8.03 2.66 -10.93
CA TYR A 253 6.95 3.22 -11.75
C TYR A 253 7.29 4.57 -12.37
N ASP A 254 6.82 4.80 -13.60
CA ASP A 254 7.07 6.00 -14.43
C ASP A 254 8.57 6.34 -14.61
N GLY A 255 9.46 5.37 -14.38
CA GLY A 255 10.91 5.57 -14.41
C GLY A 255 11.45 6.30 -13.18
N ILE A 256 10.66 6.43 -12.11
CA ILE A 256 11.05 6.97 -10.81
C ILE A 256 11.73 5.84 -10.00
N PRO A 257 13.03 5.91 -9.70
CA PRO A 257 13.69 4.87 -8.92
C PRO A 257 13.18 4.83 -7.48
N GLY A 258 12.91 3.63 -6.96
CA GLY A 258 12.40 3.44 -5.60
C GLY A 258 13.27 3.97 -4.45
N PHE A 259 14.56 4.27 -4.69
CA PHE A 259 15.44 4.92 -3.71
C PHE A 259 15.33 6.45 -3.71
N ILE A 260 14.62 7.05 -4.68
CA ILE A 260 14.41 8.50 -4.79
C ILE A 260 13.02 8.88 -4.27
N ALA A 261 11.99 8.07 -4.57
CA ALA A 261 10.64 8.27 -4.06
C ALA A 261 9.91 6.93 -3.94
N PRO A 262 10.08 6.18 -2.83
CA PRO A 262 9.64 4.79 -2.73
C PRO A 262 8.13 4.59 -2.91
N VAL A 263 7.29 5.53 -2.44
CA VAL A 263 5.83 5.43 -2.61
C VAL A 263 5.43 5.66 -4.07
N LEU A 264 5.90 6.74 -4.70
CA LEU A 264 5.63 7.07 -6.11
C LEU A 264 6.17 6.03 -7.10
N ALA A 265 7.32 5.43 -6.79
CA ALA A 265 7.89 4.33 -7.58
C ALA A 265 7.08 3.02 -7.44
N GLY A 266 6.12 2.94 -6.51
CA GLY A 266 5.36 1.72 -6.23
C GLY A 266 6.10 0.69 -5.37
N SER A 267 7.16 1.06 -4.62
CA SER A 267 7.88 0.13 -3.73
C SER A 267 6.96 -0.46 -2.66
N ARG A 268 6.00 0.33 -2.16
CA ARG A 268 4.96 -0.14 -1.22
C ARG A 268 4.06 -1.20 -1.84
N TYR A 269 3.70 -1.06 -3.11
CA TYR A 269 2.93 -2.07 -3.84
C TYR A 269 3.78 -3.29 -4.24
N LYS A 270 5.07 -3.09 -4.52
CA LYS A 270 6.02 -4.18 -4.69
C LYS A 270 6.08 -5.05 -3.42
N ALA A 271 6.25 -4.43 -2.25
CA ALA A 271 6.26 -5.12 -0.95
C ALA A 271 4.93 -5.83 -0.68
N PHE A 272 3.78 -5.19 -0.95
CA PHE A 272 2.46 -5.82 -0.86
C PHE A 272 2.39 -7.12 -1.66
N LEU A 273 2.84 -7.10 -2.92
CA LEU A 273 2.77 -8.26 -3.80
C LEU A 273 3.76 -9.36 -3.37
N GLU A 274 4.98 -8.98 -2.99
CA GLU A 274 6.01 -9.91 -2.49
C GLU A 274 5.58 -10.61 -1.19
N GLU A 275 4.92 -9.91 -0.27
CA GLU A 275 4.34 -10.50 0.94
C GLU A 275 3.09 -11.35 0.66
N THR A 276 2.11 -10.80 -0.08
CA THR A 276 0.74 -11.37 -0.11
C THR A 276 0.48 -12.35 -1.25
N ILE A 277 1.12 -12.21 -2.42
CA ILE A 277 0.80 -13.01 -3.62
C ILE A 277 1.96 -13.84 -4.14
N CYS A 278 3.20 -13.41 -3.97
CA CYS A 278 4.35 -14.02 -4.62
C CYS A 278 4.58 -15.44 -4.12
N ASP A 279 4.79 -16.37 -5.06
CA ASP A 279 4.84 -17.83 -4.87
C ASP A 279 3.54 -18.48 -4.33
N LYS A 280 2.58 -17.68 -3.85
CA LYS A 280 1.29 -18.10 -3.28
C LYS A 280 0.23 -18.23 -4.38
N ALA A 281 0.11 -17.23 -5.25
CA ALA A 281 -0.76 -17.23 -6.43
C ALA A 281 -0.12 -17.96 -7.62
N ASP A 282 -0.95 -18.57 -8.47
CA ASP A 282 -0.50 -19.14 -9.76
C ASP A 282 -0.26 -18.04 -10.80
N TYR A 283 -1.15 -17.05 -10.86
CA TYR A 283 -1.03 -15.89 -11.77
C TYR A 283 -1.50 -14.59 -11.12
N LEU A 284 -0.87 -13.49 -11.55
CA LEU A 284 -1.33 -12.12 -11.44
C LEU A 284 -1.78 -11.62 -12.83
N PHE A 285 -3.02 -11.15 -12.93
CA PHE A 285 -3.58 -10.49 -14.11
C PHE A 285 -3.73 -8.98 -13.85
N ALA A 286 -3.19 -8.14 -14.74
CA ALA A 286 -3.13 -6.69 -14.57
C ALA A 286 -3.45 -5.91 -15.86
N GLY A 287 -3.69 -4.60 -15.73
CA GLY A 287 -3.89 -3.64 -16.83
C GLY A 287 -2.86 -2.52 -16.75
N HIS A 288 -3.34 -1.27 -16.72
CA HIS A 288 -2.61 -0.02 -16.44
C HIS A 288 -1.64 0.43 -17.55
N ASP A 289 -0.71 -0.43 -17.96
CA ASP A 289 0.02 -0.21 -19.20
C ASP A 289 -0.85 -0.62 -20.39
N HIS A 290 -1.07 0.32 -21.31
CA HIS A 290 -2.04 0.19 -22.39
C HIS A 290 -1.54 -0.72 -23.54
N ASP A 291 -1.16 -1.94 -23.24
CA ASP A 291 -0.62 -2.93 -24.15
C ASP A 291 -0.95 -4.37 -23.68
N LEU A 292 -0.42 -5.37 -24.37
CA LEU A 292 -0.65 -6.79 -24.10
C LEU A 292 0.68 -7.47 -23.82
N GLN A 293 0.85 -8.11 -22.66
CA GLN A 293 2.10 -8.81 -22.30
C GLN A 293 1.81 -10.14 -21.60
N TRP A 294 2.69 -11.12 -21.80
CA TRP A 294 2.80 -12.33 -20.98
C TRP A 294 4.27 -12.48 -20.62
N LEU A 295 4.61 -12.15 -19.38
CA LEU A 295 5.99 -12.10 -18.91
C LEU A 295 6.43 -13.45 -18.33
N LEU A 296 7.74 -13.69 -18.29
CA LEU A 296 8.31 -14.83 -17.59
C LEU A 296 8.24 -14.59 -16.07
N PRO A 297 8.01 -15.64 -15.26
CA PRO A 297 8.20 -15.57 -13.81
C PRO A 297 9.61 -15.15 -13.43
N VAL A 298 9.74 -14.41 -12.33
CA VAL A 298 11.03 -13.92 -11.78
C VAL A 298 11.30 -14.51 -10.40
N ALA A 299 12.58 -14.65 -10.06
CA ALA A 299 13.01 -15.32 -8.82
C ALA A 299 12.44 -14.68 -7.54
N SER A 300 12.24 -13.36 -7.52
CA SER A 300 11.63 -12.63 -6.39
C SER A 300 10.16 -12.96 -6.16
N CYS A 301 9.46 -13.52 -7.16
CA CYS A 301 8.03 -13.85 -7.07
C CYS A 301 7.72 -15.34 -7.28
N GLY A 302 8.75 -16.20 -7.23
CA GLY A 302 8.60 -17.65 -7.19
C GLY A 302 7.88 -18.22 -8.41
N LYS A 303 6.81 -19.00 -8.19
CA LYS A 303 6.02 -19.62 -9.27
C LYS A 303 5.08 -18.67 -10.02
N THR A 304 4.81 -17.46 -9.52
CA THR A 304 3.69 -16.63 -9.99
C THR A 304 3.94 -16.12 -11.40
N GLY A 305 3.01 -16.40 -12.32
CA GLY A 305 3.01 -15.89 -13.70
C GLY A 305 2.34 -14.52 -13.83
N PHE A 306 2.68 -13.77 -14.87
CA PHE A 306 2.17 -12.40 -15.10
C PHE A 306 1.59 -12.24 -16.51
N ILE A 307 0.34 -11.76 -16.58
CA ILE A 307 -0.31 -11.38 -17.84
C ILE A 307 -0.87 -9.97 -17.71
N LEU A 308 -0.47 -9.08 -18.61
CA LEU A 308 -1.00 -7.72 -18.73
C LEU A 308 -1.94 -7.65 -19.94
N SER A 309 -3.11 -7.04 -19.75
CA SER A 309 -4.16 -6.95 -20.77
C SER A 309 -4.87 -5.59 -20.76
N GLY A 310 -4.10 -4.50 -20.76
CA GLY A 310 -4.59 -3.11 -20.70
C GLY A 310 -4.92 -2.47 -22.06
N ALA A 311 -5.13 -3.26 -23.11
CA ALA A 311 -5.33 -2.74 -24.47
C ALA A 311 -6.80 -2.69 -24.92
N ALA A 312 -7.78 -2.71 -24.01
CA ALA A 312 -9.18 -2.85 -24.40
C ALA A 312 -9.80 -1.60 -25.03
N SER A 313 -9.32 -0.39 -24.69
CA SER A 313 -9.88 0.85 -25.23
C SER A 313 -8.91 2.00 -25.49
N LYS A 314 -7.69 1.92 -24.93
CA LYS A 314 -6.54 2.78 -25.22
C LYS A 314 -5.35 1.89 -25.63
N THR A 315 -4.32 2.48 -26.24
CA THR A 315 -3.10 1.77 -26.64
C THR A 315 -1.87 2.67 -26.46
N ARG A 316 -0.73 2.11 -26.06
CA ARG A 316 0.58 2.79 -26.04
C ARG A 316 1.67 1.92 -26.67
N SER A 317 2.80 2.54 -26.98
CA SER A 317 4.00 1.84 -27.43
C SER A 317 4.78 1.30 -26.23
N LEU A 318 5.33 0.08 -26.33
CA LEU A 318 6.25 -0.48 -25.34
C LEU A 318 7.57 0.32 -25.35
N VAL A 319 8.13 0.60 -24.16
CA VAL A 319 9.36 1.41 -24.02
C VAL A 319 10.51 0.65 -23.35
N ASN A 320 10.24 -0.30 -22.46
CA ASN A 320 11.23 -1.01 -21.63
C ASN A 320 11.42 -2.48 -22.07
N ARG A 321 11.40 -2.71 -23.39
CA ARG A 321 11.28 -4.06 -24.02
C ARG A 321 12.40 -5.07 -23.70
N ASP A 322 13.53 -4.60 -23.19
CA ASP A 322 14.68 -5.45 -22.85
C ASP A 322 14.82 -5.66 -21.32
N ASP A 323 13.99 -5.03 -20.48
CA ASP A 323 14.13 -5.04 -19.02
C ASP A 323 13.49 -6.29 -18.37
N ASN A 324 12.31 -6.70 -18.83
CA ASN A 324 11.68 -7.95 -18.42
C ASN A 324 11.60 -8.96 -19.57
N ALA A 325 11.91 -10.23 -19.30
CA ALA A 325 11.78 -11.29 -20.27
C ALA A 325 10.31 -11.66 -20.51
N VAL A 326 9.91 -11.80 -21.78
CA VAL A 326 8.53 -12.08 -22.19
C VAL A 326 8.38 -13.34 -23.04
N TYR A 327 7.22 -14.00 -22.92
CA TYR A 327 6.75 -14.97 -23.92
C TYR A 327 6.06 -14.26 -25.08
N TYR A 328 5.37 -13.15 -24.79
CA TYR A 328 4.71 -12.30 -25.77
C TYR A 328 4.61 -10.87 -25.24
N GLU A 329 4.72 -9.88 -26.13
CA GLU A 329 4.43 -8.47 -25.85
C GLU A 329 3.91 -7.79 -27.13
N LYS A 330 2.96 -6.86 -26.99
CA LYS A 330 2.38 -6.12 -28.11
C LYS A 330 1.77 -4.79 -27.67
N GLY A 331 2.48 -3.70 -27.94
CA GLY A 331 1.94 -2.34 -27.92
C GLY A 331 1.33 -1.90 -29.26
N ASP A 332 0.82 -0.66 -29.29
CA ASP A 332 0.25 0.03 -30.45
C ASP A 332 -0.88 -0.73 -31.15
N SER A 333 -1.68 -1.50 -30.40
CA SER A 333 -2.84 -2.24 -30.93
C SER A 333 -3.82 -2.56 -29.81
N TYR A 334 -5.11 -2.55 -30.12
CA TYR A 334 -6.13 -2.98 -29.16
C TYR A 334 -6.09 -4.50 -28.99
N GLY A 335 -6.69 -4.99 -27.91
CA GLY A 335 -6.89 -6.43 -27.73
C GLY A 335 -7.28 -6.84 -26.32
N PHE A 336 -7.24 -8.15 -26.11
CA PHE A 336 -7.60 -8.82 -24.86
C PHE A 336 -6.95 -10.20 -24.81
N VAL A 337 -7.02 -10.86 -23.64
CA VAL A 337 -6.58 -12.25 -23.48
C VAL A 337 -7.77 -13.15 -23.14
N TRP A 338 -7.90 -14.28 -23.82
CA TRP A 338 -8.80 -15.38 -23.44
C TRP A 338 -7.98 -16.43 -22.69
N VAL A 339 -8.48 -16.90 -21.56
CA VAL A 339 -7.83 -17.89 -20.70
C VAL A 339 -8.80 -19.04 -20.43
N GLU A 340 -8.33 -20.27 -20.57
CA GLU A 340 -9.04 -21.50 -20.24
C GLU A 340 -8.22 -22.33 -19.27
N ILE A 341 -8.85 -22.80 -18.20
CA ILE A 341 -8.22 -23.64 -17.18
C ILE A 341 -8.98 -24.97 -17.14
N VAL A 342 -8.26 -26.08 -17.28
CA VAL A 342 -8.79 -27.46 -17.25
C VAL A 342 -7.80 -28.34 -16.51
N GLY A 343 -8.24 -29.01 -15.44
CA GLY A 343 -7.36 -29.85 -14.62
C GLY A 343 -6.15 -29.07 -14.11
N ASP A 344 -4.93 -29.56 -14.40
CA ASP A 344 -3.66 -28.92 -14.07
C ASP A 344 -3.08 -28.04 -15.19
N LYS A 345 -3.89 -27.64 -16.17
CA LYS A 345 -3.46 -26.80 -17.31
C LYS A 345 -4.17 -25.46 -17.36
N LEU A 346 -3.40 -24.43 -17.73
CA LEU A 346 -3.90 -23.14 -18.19
C LEU A 346 -3.48 -22.95 -19.66
N VAL A 347 -4.45 -22.62 -20.52
CA VAL A 347 -4.25 -22.17 -21.90
C VAL A 347 -4.60 -20.69 -21.96
N GLY A 348 -3.69 -19.86 -22.45
CA GLY A 348 -3.94 -18.45 -22.70
C GLY A 348 -3.75 -18.11 -24.18
N GLU A 349 -4.61 -17.24 -24.69
CA GLU A 349 -4.63 -16.79 -26.08
C GLU A 349 -4.79 -15.27 -26.15
N VAL A 350 -3.82 -14.59 -26.77
CA VAL A 350 -3.84 -13.13 -26.95
C VAL A 350 -4.46 -12.80 -28.30
N TYR A 351 -5.52 -11.99 -28.28
CA TYR A 351 -6.21 -11.52 -29.47
C TYR A 351 -5.94 -10.03 -29.70
N VAL A 352 -5.42 -9.71 -30.89
CA VAL A 352 -5.20 -8.33 -31.34
C VAL A 352 -6.39 -7.87 -32.15
N VAL A 353 -6.88 -6.67 -31.87
CA VAL A 353 -8.08 -6.09 -32.46
C VAL A 353 -7.75 -4.85 -33.29
N ASP A 354 -8.28 -4.81 -34.51
CA ASP A 354 -8.18 -3.68 -35.44
C ASP A 354 -9.59 -3.19 -35.83
N PRO A 355 -10.05 -2.01 -35.34
CA PRO A 355 -11.36 -1.45 -35.68
C PRO A 355 -11.56 -1.13 -37.18
N ASP A 356 -10.46 -0.96 -37.93
CA ASP A 356 -10.52 -0.67 -39.38
C ASP A 356 -10.53 -1.96 -40.23
N ASP A 357 -10.29 -3.14 -39.64
CA ASP A 357 -10.44 -4.44 -40.29
C ASP A 357 -11.88 -4.97 -40.18
N ALA A 358 -12.44 -5.42 -41.31
CA ALA A 358 -13.75 -6.07 -41.36
C ALA A 358 -13.79 -7.42 -40.62
N ALA A 359 -12.63 -8.04 -40.34
CA ALA A 359 -12.49 -9.21 -39.47
C ALA A 359 -12.03 -8.86 -38.04
N LEU A 360 -11.98 -7.55 -37.69
CA LEU A 360 -11.56 -7.03 -36.39
C LEU A 360 -10.16 -7.48 -35.94
N GLY A 361 -9.23 -7.77 -36.86
CA GLY A 361 -7.91 -8.31 -36.54
C GLY A 361 -7.89 -9.82 -36.23
N LEU A 362 -9.06 -10.45 -36.04
CA LEU A 362 -9.20 -11.87 -35.69
C LEU A 362 -8.90 -12.84 -36.86
N GLY A 363 -8.69 -12.32 -38.07
CA GLY A 363 -8.58 -13.08 -39.32
C GLY A 363 -9.89 -13.73 -39.81
N SER A 364 -10.77 -14.13 -38.90
CA SER A 364 -12.11 -14.67 -39.18
C SER A 364 -13.08 -14.41 -38.02
N LEU A 365 -14.26 -13.88 -38.31
CA LEU A 365 -15.33 -13.66 -37.31
C LEU A 365 -16.05 -14.95 -36.88
N THR A 366 -15.78 -16.09 -37.53
CA THR A 366 -16.39 -17.40 -37.19
C THR A 366 -15.37 -18.43 -36.71
N GLU A 367 -14.09 -18.22 -37.02
CA GLU A 367 -12.97 -19.06 -36.56
C GLU A 367 -11.82 -18.14 -36.11
N PRO A 368 -11.99 -17.34 -35.03
CA PRO A 368 -11.00 -16.36 -34.59
C PRO A 368 -9.62 -16.97 -34.36
N GLN A 369 -8.58 -16.35 -34.90
CA GLN A 369 -7.19 -16.78 -34.75
C GLN A 369 -6.47 -15.87 -33.75
N PRO A 370 -5.86 -16.42 -32.68
CA PRO A 370 -5.09 -15.60 -31.74
C PRO A 370 -3.75 -15.18 -32.35
N ALA A 371 -3.26 -14.01 -31.94
CA ALA A 371 -1.93 -13.53 -32.30
C ALA A 371 -0.82 -14.30 -31.58
N PHE A 372 -1.14 -14.87 -30.40
CA PHE A 372 -0.27 -15.73 -29.60
C PHE A 372 -1.11 -16.72 -28.79
N SER A 373 -0.61 -17.94 -28.60
CA SER A 373 -1.25 -18.99 -27.80
C SER A 373 -0.18 -19.77 -27.03
N ARG A 374 -0.47 -20.10 -25.77
CA ARG A 374 0.43 -20.84 -24.88
C ARG A 374 -0.36 -21.71 -23.91
N GLU A 375 0.11 -22.94 -23.72
CA GLU A 375 -0.34 -23.86 -22.66
C GLU A 375 0.76 -23.94 -21.59
N GLU A 376 0.41 -23.79 -20.32
CA GLU A 376 1.28 -23.99 -19.17
C GLU A 376 0.64 -24.98 -18.19
N THR A 377 1.44 -25.92 -17.67
CA THR A 377 1.03 -26.78 -16.54
C THR A 377 1.22 -26.02 -15.23
N GLN A 378 0.31 -26.22 -14.28
CA GLN A 378 0.38 -25.63 -12.95
C GLN A 378 1.73 -25.94 -12.28
N GLN A 379 2.35 -24.92 -11.68
CA GLN A 379 3.61 -25.07 -10.96
C GLN A 379 3.35 -25.19 -9.45
N ALA A 380 4.16 -26.01 -8.78
CA ALA A 380 4.23 -26.01 -7.33
C ALA A 380 4.96 -24.74 -6.84
N ALA A 381 4.61 -24.24 -5.66
CA ALA A 381 5.33 -23.15 -5.01
C ALA A 381 6.81 -23.54 -4.82
N VAL A 382 7.72 -22.59 -5.02
CA VAL A 382 9.17 -22.81 -4.88
C VAL A 382 9.62 -22.80 -3.42
N GLY A 383 8.79 -22.27 -2.52
CA GLY A 383 9.08 -22.11 -1.10
C GLY A 383 9.90 -20.85 -0.83
N LEU A 384 9.46 -19.70 -1.35
CA LEU A 384 10.01 -18.41 -0.91
C LEU A 384 9.85 -18.26 0.61
N PRO A 385 10.80 -17.60 1.31
CA PRO A 385 10.60 -17.17 2.69
C PRO A 385 9.33 -16.30 2.79
N ASP A 386 8.62 -16.41 3.91
CA ASP A 386 7.62 -15.39 4.24
C ASP A 386 8.32 -14.04 4.40
N SER A 387 7.70 -13.01 3.83
CA SER A 387 8.10 -11.61 3.96
C SER A 387 7.01 -10.89 4.71
N ASP A 388 7.40 -10.04 5.64
CA ASP A 388 6.56 -9.09 6.35
C ASP A 388 6.90 -7.64 5.97
N GLY A 389 7.73 -7.42 4.94
CA GLY A 389 8.17 -6.08 4.51
C GLY A 389 7.06 -5.10 4.08
N PHE A 390 5.80 -5.54 4.04
CA PHE A 390 4.64 -4.66 3.95
C PHE A 390 3.96 -4.48 5.32
N THR A 391 3.64 -5.55 6.05
CA THR A 391 2.91 -5.42 7.34
C THR A 391 3.78 -5.13 8.57
N ASN A 392 5.09 -5.32 8.49
CA ASN A 392 6.11 -5.04 9.50
C ASN A 392 7.45 -4.69 8.82
N PRO A 393 7.60 -3.46 8.28
CA PRO A 393 8.81 -3.06 7.55
C PRO A 393 10.09 -2.94 8.42
N LEU A 394 10.03 -3.26 9.72
CA LEU A 394 11.09 -3.01 10.69
C LEU A 394 12.04 -4.20 10.99
N GLU A 395 11.83 -5.40 10.45
CA GLU A 395 12.81 -6.50 10.55
C GLU A 395 13.80 -6.54 9.35
N GLY A 396 13.97 -5.40 8.65
CA GLY A 396 15.05 -5.16 7.69
C GLY A 396 16.38 -4.80 8.38
N ASP A 397 17.50 -5.28 7.82
CA ASP A 397 18.88 -5.18 8.35
C ASP A 397 19.27 -3.77 8.87
N GLU A 398 19.85 -3.68 10.07
CA GLU A 398 20.05 -2.45 10.89
C GLU A 398 20.99 -1.39 10.27
N SER A 399 21.43 -1.53 9.02
CA SER A 399 21.96 -0.41 8.23
C SER A 399 20.88 0.53 7.68
N ASP A 400 19.60 0.20 7.87
CA ASP A 400 18.44 0.79 7.19
C ASP A 400 17.36 1.34 8.16
N PHE A 401 17.77 1.88 9.32
CA PHE A 401 16.84 2.61 10.22
C PHE A 401 16.44 3.96 9.59
N ASP A 402 15.32 3.98 8.87
CA ASP A 402 14.74 5.19 8.29
C ASP A 402 13.85 5.94 9.30
N ILE A 403 14.32 7.11 9.72
CA ILE A 403 13.56 8.08 10.55
C ILE A 403 12.24 8.48 9.88
N ASN A 404 12.18 8.46 8.56
CA ASN A 404 11.01 8.84 7.76
C ASN A 404 10.15 7.61 7.37
N GLY A 405 10.48 6.42 7.88
CA GLY A 405 9.90 5.15 7.46
C GLY A 405 8.57 4.78 8.15
N GLN A 406 8.15 5.54 9.17
CA GLN A 406 6.92 5.29 9.92
C GLN A 406 6.11 6.59 10.02
N THR A 407 4.85 6.58 9.57
CA THR A 407 4.05 7.81 9.49
C THR A 407 3.66 8.37 10.85
N GLY A 408 3.81 9.67 11.03
CA GLY A 408 3.35 10.46 12.17
C GLY A 408 2.68 11.79 11.77
N ASN A 409 2.34 12.57 12.79
CA ASN A 409 1.66 13.86 12.69
C ASN A 409 2.60 15.01 12.26
N LEU A 410 3.92 14.86 12.42
CA LEU A 410 4.95 15.85 12.16
C LEU A 410 5.81 15.55 10.92
N ASP A 411 5.68 14.37 10.27
CA ASP A 411 6.33 14.04 8.99
C ASP A 411 6.39 15.22 7.99
N PRO A 412 5.31 16.02 7.79
CA PRO A 412 5.36 17.14 6.84
C PRO A 412 6.37 18.22 7.26
N VAL A 413 6.50 18.47 8.57
CA VAL A 413 7.45 19.43 9.14
C VAL A 413 8.87 18.85 9.06
N GLN A 414 9.04 17.57 9.40
CA GLN A 414 10.29 16.82 9.30
C GLN A 414 10.88 16.89 7.88
N SER A 415 10.10 16.47 6.86
CA SER A 415 10.52 16.50 5.45
C SER A 415 11.03 17.88 5.03
N GLN A 416 10.28 18.95 5.32
CA GLN A 416 10.66 20.30 4.92
C GLN A 416 11.84 20.87 5.71
N PHE A 417 12.02 20.42 6.96
CA PHE A 417 13.19 20.73 7.76
C PHE A 417 14.45 20.06 7.19
N SER A 418 14.38 18.75 6.94
CA SER A 418 15.47 17.94 6.38
C SER A 418 15.91 18.44 5.00
N ASP A 419 14.97 18.61 4.06
CA ASP A 419 15.24 19.13 2.71
C ASP A 419 15.88 20.53 2.76
N GLY A 420 15.38 21.40 3.66
CA GLY A 420 15.91 22.73 3.88
C GLY A 420 17.37 22.71 4.34
N PHE A 421 17.70 21.87 5.34
CA PHE A 421 19.05 21.78 5.87
C PHE A 421 20.05 21.06 4.95
N ALA A 422 19.63 20.00 4.24
CA ALA A 422 20.46 19.36 3.22
C ALA A 422 20.83 20.34 2.09
N THR A 423 19.84 21.12 1.66
CA THR A 423 20.02 22.21 0.68
C THR A 423 20.96 23.30 1.19
N LEU A 424 20.82 23.68 2.46
CA LEU A 424 21.66 24.69 3.11
C LEU A 424 23.12 24.23 3.25
N ALA A 425 23.34 22.99 3.70
CA ALA A 425 24.66 22.37 3.82
C ALA A 425 25.39 22.31 2.47
N GLY A 426 24.71 21.86 1.41
CA GLY A 426 25.26 21.77 0.05
C GLY A 426 25.67 23.11 -0.57
N ALA A 427 25.22 24.24 -0.01
CA ALA A 427 25.59 25.58 -0.45
C ALA A 427 26.79 26.19 0.32
N ILE A 428 27.31 25.51 1.35
CA ILE A 428 28.46 25.98 2.16
C ILE A 428 29.78 25.46 1.57
N PRO A 429 30.72 26.35 1.15
CA PRO A 429 31.96 25.91 0.49
C PRO A 429 33.04 25.35 1.43
N GLU A 430 32.90 25.51 2.74
CA GLU A 430 33.84 24.94 3.73
C GLU A 430 33.31 23.59 4.22
N GLU A 431 34.04 22.52 3.90
CA GLU A 431 33.66 21.13 4.13
C GLU A 431 33.28 20.84 5.59
N ASN A 432 34.07 21.34 6.56
CA ASN A 432 33.80 21.17 7.99
C ASN A 432 32.49 21.86 8.43
N LEU A 433 32.20 23.06 7.94
CA LEU A 433 30.97 23.79 8.31
C LEU A 433 29.74 23.27 7.56
N ALA A 434 29.92 22.78 6.32
CA ALA A 434 28.88 22.05 5.61
C ALA A 434 28.50 20.77 6.38
N GLY A 435 29.49 20.03 6.89
CA GLY A 435 29.28 18.86 7.76
C GLY A 435 28.52 19.20 9.04
N VAL A 436 28.89 20.27 9.75
CA VAL A 436 28.14 20.76 10.93
C VAL A 436 26.69 21.09 10.58
N ILE A 437 26.42 21.74 9.45
CA ILE A 437 25.05 22.10 9.05
C ILE A 437 24.24 20.87 8.61
N SER A 438 24.85 19.89 7.94
CA SER A 438 24.20 18.60 7.61
C SER A 438 23.79 17.87 8.89
N ALA A 439 24.73 17.71 9.84
CA ALA A 439 24.46 17.06 11.11
C ALA A 439 23.40 17.80 11.93
N VAL A 440 23.36 19.13 11.95
CA VAL A 440 22.27 19.88 12.59
C VAL A 440 20.92 19.55 11.93
N GLY A 441 20.86 19.42 10.61
CA GLY A 441 19.66 19.03 9.87
C GLY A 441 19.19 17.62 10.20
N GLU A 442 20.08 16.64 10.11
CA GLU A 442 19.79 15.23 10.45
C GLU A 442 19.34 15.09 11.92
N SER A 443 20.03 15.78 12.83
CA SER A 443 19.74 15.72 14.26
C SER A 443 18.45 16.45 14.63
N GLY A 444 18.16 17.57 13.99
CA GLY A 444 16.88 18.27 14.14
C GLY A 444 15.70 17.48 13.58
N ASN A 445 15.89 16.76 12.46
CA ASN A 445 14.87 15.85 11.92
C ASN A 445 14.58 14.69 12.89
N ALA A 446 15.63 14.06 13.39
CA ALA A 446 15.51 12.99 14.39
C ALA A 446 14.88 13.48 15.71
N LEU A 447 15.17 14.72 16.14
CA LEU A 447 14.54 15.35 17.31
C LEU A 447 13.03 15.63 17.10
N LEU A 448 12.61 15.97 15.88
CA LEU A 448 11.19 16.09 15.54
C LEU A 448 10.48 14.72 15.60
N GLU A 449 11.16 13.65 15.17
CA GLU A 449 10.61 12.28 15.25
C GLU A 449 10.46 11.79 16.71
N VAL A 450 11.29 12.23 17.66
CA VAL A 450 11.07 11.96 19.10
C VAL A 450 9.67 12.40 19.54
N VAL A 451 9.27 13.61 19.13
CA VAL A 451 7.99 14.21 19.51
C VAL A 451 6.85 13.53 18.76
N ASP A 452 7.05 13.21 17.49
CA ASP A 452 6.03 12.58 16.67
C ASP A 452 5.72 11.14 17.08
N SER A 453 6.76 10.36 17.34
CA SER A 453 6.69 9.03 17.95
C SER A 453 5.82 9.02 19.22
N LEU A 454 6.04 9.99 20.13
CA LEU A 454 5.29 10.12 21.38
C LEU A 454 3.85 10.54 21.14
N LEU A 455 3.60 11.53 20.27
CA LEU A 455 2.25 11.98 19.90
C LEU A 455 1.43 10.83 19.30
N THR A 456 2.00 10.15 18.30
CA THR A 456 1.35 9.08 17.55
C THR A 456 1.06 7.87 18.44
N GLY A 457 2.00 7.46 19.30
CA GLY A 457 1.79 6.37 20.26
C GLY A 457 0.74 6.69 21.33
N LEU A 458 0.78 7.89 21.90
CA LEU A 458 -0.22 8.35 22.89
C LEU A 458 -1.62 8.52 22.26
N GLN A 459 -1.70 9.01 21.02
CA GLN A 459 -2.95 9.14 20.27
C GLN A 459 -3.55 7.77 19.95
N GLY A 460 -2.75 6.83 19.46
CA GLY A 460 -3.15 5.44 19.23
C GLY A 460 -3.67 4.79 20.51
N ALA A 461 -2.91 4.88 21.59
CA ALA A 461 -3.31 4.31 22.88
C ALA A 461 -4.62 4.91 23.43
N ALA A 462 -4.78 6.24 23.35
CA ALA A 462 -5.99 6.93 23.79
C ALA A 462 -7.21 6.56 22.94
N THR A 463 -7.04 6.42 21.63
CA THR A 463 -8.13 6.19 20.66
C THR A 463 -8.57 4.72 20.68
N GLU A 464 -7.63 3.78 20.61
CA GLU A 464 -7.90 2.34 20.58
C GLU A 464 -8.09 1.73 21.98
N GLN A 465 -7.81 2.50 23.03
CA GLN A 465 -7.78 2.04 24.43
C GLN A 465 -6.73 0.93 24.67
N ASN A 466 -5.66 0.91 23.88
CA ASN A 466 -4.56 -0.04 24.00
C ASN A 466 -3.26 0.64 24.51
N PRO A 467 -2.86 0.46 25.78
CA PRO A 467 -1.67 1.09 26.34
C PRO A 467 -0.35 0.63 25.67
N GLU A 468 -0.34 -0.52 25.00
CA GLU A 468 0.85 -1.04 24.29
C GLU A 468 1.29 -0.13 23.13
N LEU A 469 0.37 0.65 22.54
CA LEU A 469 0.69 1.60 21.47
C LEU A 469 1.46 2.83 21.99
N ALA A 470 1.25 3.23 23.25
CA ALA A 470 2.02 4.31 23.87
C ALA A 470 3.43 3.84 24.25
N LEU A 471 3.59 2.56 24.62
CA LEU A 471 4.90 1.93 24.81
C LEU A 471 5.68 1.90 23.49
N ALA A 472 5.07 1.43 22.40
CA ALA A 472 5.68 1.43 21.07
C ALA A 472 6.09 2.83 20.59
N GLY A 473 5.28 3.86 20.87
CA GLY A 473 5.66 5.26 20.61
C GLY A 473 6.84 5.75 21.47
N GLY A 474 6.91 5.35 22.74
CA GLY A 474 8.05 5.66 23.61
C GLY A 474 9.36 4.98 23.18
N GLU A 475 9.28 3.74 22.69
CA GLU A 475 10.42 2.99 22.14
C GLU A 475 10.94 3.66 20.86
N ARG A 476 10.06 4.00 19.91
CA ARG A 476 10.42 4.73 18.68
C ARG A 476 11.06 6.09 19.00
N ALA A 477 10.49 6.83 19.95
CA ALA A 477 11.01 8.12 20.39
C ALA A 477 12.42 8.03 21.00
N THR A 478 12.69 6.96 21.75
CA THR A 478 14.02 6.68 22.32
C THR A 478 15.04 6.44 21.23
N GLN A 479 14.70 5.65 20.20
CA GLN A 479 15.58 5.37 19.08
C GLN A 479 15.89 6.62 18.24
N ALA A 480 14.89 7.46 17.98
CA ALA A 480 15.05 8.74 17.29
C ALA A 480 15.98 9.71 18.04
N LEU A 481 15.85 9.79 19.38
CA LEU A 481 16.71 10.64 20.21
C LEU A 481 18.18 10.21 20.18
N LEU A 482 18.44 8.89 20.20
CA LEU A 482 19.79 8.35 20.10
C LEU A 482 20.43 8.65 18.74
N TYR A 483 19.67 8.52 17.65
CA TYR A 483 20.14 8.91 16.31
C TYR A 483 20.52 10.39 16.27
N ALA A 484 19.68 11.28 16.82
CA ALA A 484 19.95 12.72 16.82
C ALA A 484 21.30 13.07 17.46
N LEU A 485 21.60 12.46 18.60
CA LEU A 485 22.87 12.69 19.30
C LEU A 485 24.07 12.12 18.53
N GLN A 486 23.88 11.00 17.83
CA GLN A 486 24.90 10.38 16.99
C GLN A 486 25.24 11.22 15.74
N SER A 487 24.24 11.78 15.04
CA SER A 487 24.47 12.68 13.90
C SER A 487 25.28 13.92 14.33
N LEU A 488 24.92 14.57 15.45
CA LEU A 488 25.73 15.70 15.99
C LEU A 488 27.18 15.31 16.28
N GLN A 489 27.41 14.12 16.85
CA GLN A 489 28.75 13.65 17.16
C GLN A 489 29.57 13.38 15.90
N SER A 490 28.94 12.94 14.80
CA SER A 490 29.61 12.64 13.53
C SER A 490 30.19 13.87 12.81
N ALA A 491 29.69 15.07 13.10
CA ALA A 491 30.20 16.33 12.54
C ALA A 491 31.47 16.88 13.24
N ILE A 492 31.99 16.20 14.25
CA ILE A 492 33.22 16.62 14.94
C ILE A 492 34.44 15.90 14.31
N PRO A 493 35.40 16.62 13.70
CA PRO A 493 36.57 16.01 13.07
C PRO A 493 37.44 15.20 14.05
N GLU A 494 38.07 14.12 13.55
CA GLU A 494 38.88 13.25 14.39
C GLU A 494 40.18 13.92 14.89
N ALA A 495 40.71 13.41 16.01
CA ALA A 495 41.89 13.95 16.69
C ALA A 495 43.18 13.85 15.84
N GLY A 496 43.42 14.87 15.02
CA GLY A 496 44.56 14.96 14.10
C GLY A 496 44.24 15.70 12.80
N GLU A 497 42.97 15.96 12.53
CA GLU A 497 42.48 16.71 11.37
C GLU A 497 42.42 18.23 11.64
N GLU A 498 42.09 19.03 10.63
CA GLU A 498 41.87 20.47 10.80
C GLU A 498 40.51 20.67 11.47
N GLY A 499 40.53 20.95 12.77
CA GLY A 499 39.33 21.02 13.61
C GLY A 499 38.40 22.19 13.27
N LEU A 500 37.21 22.19 13.88
CA LEU A 500 36.22 23.26 13.71
C LEU A 500 36.82 24.64 14.07
N PRO A 501 36.45 25.72 13.36
CA PRO A 501 36.92 27.05 13.68
C PRO A 501 36.33 27.53 15.02
N ALA A 502 37.10 28.26 15.82
CA ALA A 502 36.57 28.85 17.04
C ALA A 502 35.41 29.83 16.73
N PRO A 503 34.31 29.84 17.53
CA PRO A 503 34.11 29.08 18.77
C PRO A 503 33.44 27.69 18.60
N PHE A 504 33.21 27.21 17.38
CA PHE A 504 32.53 25.92 17.10
C PHE A 504 33.32 24.69 17.61
N ASP A 505 34.64 24.83 17.83
CA ASP A 505 35.50 23.82 18.47
C ASP A 505 35.03 23.40 19.87
N GLN A 506 34.20 24.19 20.53
CA GLN A 506 33.61 23.89 21.83
C GLN A 506 32.46 22.88 21.79
N LEU A 507 31.88 22.57 20.62
CA LEU A 507 30.76 21.63 20.49
C LEU A 507 31.12 20.22 21.00
N ALA A 508 32.36 19.78 20.77
CA ALA A 508 32.87 18.51 21.26
C ALA A 508 32.86 18.42 22.79
N ALA A 509 33.22 19.50 23.48
CA ALA A 509 33.20 19.54 24.94
C ALA A 509 31.77 19.57 25.51
N ALA A 510 30.83 20.19 24.80
CA ALA A 510 29.41 20.19 25.19
C ALA A 510 28.79 18.78 25.10
N LEU A 511 29.07 18.04 24.02
CA LEU A 511 28.63 16.64 23.88
C LEU A 511 29.37 15.68 24.83
N GLU A 512 30.68 15.86 25.04
CA GLU A 512 31.42 15.09 26.04
C GLU A 512 30.84 15.30 27.45
N GLN A 513 30.48 16.54 27.82
CA GLN A 513 29.80 16.83 29.08
C GLN A 513 28.42 16.14 29.17
N PHE A 514 27.60 16.19 28.12
CA PHE A 514 26.30 15.48 28.07
C PHE A 514 26.49 13.97 28.33
N THR A 515 27.41 13.32 27.62
CA THR A 515 27.69 11.88 27.80
C THR A 515 28.26 11.54 29.18
N GLY A 516 28.88 12.51 29.87
CA GLY A 516 29.34 12.38 31.25
C GLY A 516 28.24 12.61 32.30
N GLU A 517 27.22 13.41 31.99
CA GLU A 517 26.07 13.69 32.85
C GLU A 517 25.01 12.57 32.78
N THR A 518 24.82 11.96 31.61
CA THR A 518 24.09 10.68 31.42
C THR A 518 24.94 9.45 31.83
N GLY A 519 25.98 9.65 32.65
CA GLY A 519 27.19 8.83 32.66
C GLY A 519 27.02 7.36 33.04
N SER A 520 27.96 6.56 32.53
CA SER A 520 28.17 5.11 32.74
C SER A 520 27.55 4.52 34.04
N GLY A 521 26.31 4.05 33.93
CA GLY A 521 25.64 3.21 34.95
C GLY A 521 25.88 1.73 34.66
N ASP A 522 26.48 1.02 35.62
CA ASP A 522 26.88 -0.41 35.52
C ASP A 522 25.68 -1.36 35.80
N ASP A 523 24.46 -0.93 35.47
CA ASP A 523 23.20 -1.67 35.65
C ASP A 523 22.44 -1.74 34.31
N THR A 524 22.10 -2.95 33.87
CA THR A 524 21.50 -3.25 32.56
C THR A 524 19.98 -3.04 32.54
N GLY A 525 19.54 -1.81 32.83
CA GLY A 525 18.14 -1.38 32.72
C GLY A 525 17.89 -0.55 31.47
N GLU A 526 16.68 -0.65 30.91
CA GLU A 526 16.22 0.15 29.77
C GLU A 526 16.23 1.66 30.12
N MET A 527 16.49 2.50 29.11
CA MET A 527 16.75 3.93 29.31
C MET A 527 15.45 4.73 29.42
N ASP A 528 15.17 5.26 30.61
CA ASP A 528 14.04 6.16 30.84
C ASP A 528 14.27 7.52 30.15
N LEU A 529 13.45 7.85 29.15
CA LEU A 529 13.41 9.15 28.48
C LEU A 529 13.33 10.33 29.47
N THR A 530 12.62 10.21 30.60
CA THR A 530 12.47 11.31 31.56
C THR A 530 13.75 11.63 32.30
N SER A 531 14.60 10.62 32.52
CA SER A 531 15.91 10.76 33.17
C SER A 531 16.91 11.59 32.36
N LEU A 532 16.67 11.73 31.05
CA LEU A 532 17.51 12.50 30.13
C LEU A 532 17.19 14.00 30.12
N THR A 533 16.11 14.44 30.75
CA THR A 533 15.63 15.83 30.64
C THR A 533 16.60 16.88 31.20
N ASP A 534 17.22 16.63 32.36
CA ASP A 534 18.23 17.52 32.93
C ASP A 534 19.52 17.58 32.05
N PRO A 535 20.11 16.43 31.64
CA PRO A 535 21.22 16.42 30.68
C PRO A 535 20.93 17.14 29.35
N LEU A 536 19.76 16.92 28.74
CA LEU A 536 19.40 17.56 27.46
C LEU A 536 19.28 19.09 27.58
N ASN A 537 18.69 19.59 28.69
CA ASN A 537 18.66 21.02 28.98
C ASN A 537 20.06 21.62 29.16
N ASN A 538 20.99 20.88 29.80
CA ASN A 538 22.38 21.32 29.94
C ASN A 538 23.11 21.35 28.59
N LEU A 539 22.89 20.35 27.72
CA LEU A 539 23.43 20.33 26.36
C LEU A 539 22.93 21.53 25.54
N ALA A 540 21.62 21.80 25.55
CA ALA A 540 21.04 22.97 24.89
C ALA A 540 21.65 24.29 25.41
N THR A 541 21.79 24.43 26.73
CA THR A 541 22.41 25.61 27.38
C THR A 541 23.88 25.78 26.97
N ASN A 542 24.63 24.68 26.87
CA ASN A 542 26.02 24.71 26.42
C ASN A 542 26.13 25.14 24.95
N ILE A 543 25.27 24.62 24.07
CA ILE A 543 25.23 25.03 22.64
C ILE A 543 24.89 26.53 22.53
N GLN A 544 23.95 27.04 23.34
CA GLN A 544 23.65 28.48 23.35
C GLN A 544 24.85 29.33 23.78
N GLY A 545 25.64 28.89 24.77
CA GLY A 545 26.86 29.60 25.16
C GLY A 545 27.93 29.68 24.06
N ILE A 546 27.96 28.70 23.16
CA ILE A 546 28.80 28.73 21.95
C ILE A 546 28.30 29.81 21.00
N VAL A 547 26.98 29.89 20.77
CA VAL A 547 26.35 30.91 19.92
C VAL A 547 26.62 32.32 20.43
N ASP A 548 26.37 32.59 21.72
CA ASP A 548 26.54 33.94 22.29
C ASP A 548 27.98 34.45 22.07
N SER A 549 28.96 33.52 22.09
CA SER A 549 30.37 33.81 21.79
C SER A 549 30.63 34.21 20.33
N ILE A 550 29.86 33.69 19.37
CA ILE A 550 29.93 34.07 17.94
C ILE A 550 29.49 35.54 17.77
N GLU A 551 28.38 35.93 18.42
CA GLU A 551 27.82 37.27 18.29
C GLU A 551 28.74 38.37 18.87
N GLU A 552 29.37 38.12 20.02
CA GLU A 552 30.26 39.10 20.67
C GLU A 552 31.55 39.38 19.87
N GLU A 553 32.09 38.40 19.14
CA GLU A 553 33.33 38.57 18.37
C GLU A 553 33.14 39.25 17.00
N GLY A 554 31.89 39.40 16.53
CA GLY A 554 31.58 40.06 15.26
C GLY A 554 32.07 39.30 14.01
N GLY A 555 32.39 38.01 14.16
CA GLY A 555 32.75 37.11 13.08
C GLY A 555 31.51 36.60 12.35
N SER A 556 31.39 36.88 11.05
CA SER A 556 30.20 36.53 10.28
C SER A 556 30.32 35.14 9.64
N ILE A 557 29.73 34.13 10.28
CA ILE A 557 29.19 32.93 9.61
C ILE A 557 27.73 32.73 10.07
N PRO A 558 26.79 33.57 9.59
CA PRO A 558 25.46 33.66 10.21
C PRO A 558 24.63 32.37 10.10
N VAL A 559 24.89 31.57 9.07
CA VAL A 559 24.20 30.30 8.81
C VAL A 559 24.52 29.25 9.86
N ALA A 560 25.81 29.04 10.18
CA ALA A 560 26.24 28.03 11.14
C ALA A 560 25.89 28.43 12.59
N GLY A 561 25.99 29.71 12.93
CA GLY A 561 25.53 30.22 14.23
C GLY A 561 24.02 30.07 14.40
N GLY A 562 23.23 30.44 13.39
CA GLY A 562 21.77 30.29 13.41
C GLY A 562 21.31 28.82 13.43
N ALA A 563 22.03 27.92 12.76
CA ALA A 563 21.78 26.48 12.84
C ALA A 563 21.94 25.94 14.28
N LEU A 564 22.97 26.39 15.01
CA LEU A 564 23.16 25.99 16.42
C LEU A 564 22.14 26.62 17.38
N ILE A 565 21.64 27.83 17.09
CA ILE A 565 20.48 28.42 17.81
C ILE A 565 19.26 27.52 17.67
N LEU A 566 18.92 27.15 16.42
CA LEU A 566 17.76 26.33 16.15
C LEU A 566 17.87 24.94 16.82
N LEU A 567 19.07 24.36 16.86
CA LEU A 567 19.33 23.10 17.53
C LEU A 567 19.18 23.20 19.07
N SER A 568 19.71 24.25 19.70
CA SER A 568 19.58 24.41 21.16
C SER A 568 18.12 24.60 21.58
N GLU A 569 17.35 25.35 20.79
CA GLU A 569 15.93 25.57 21.03
C GLU A 569 15.09 24.31 20.78
N LEU A 570 15.34 23.57 19.69
CA LEU A 570 14.71 22.26 19.44
C LEU A 570 15.01 21.26 20.56
N LEU A 571 16.27 21.15 21.01
CA LEU A 571 16.61 20.31 22.17
C LEU A 571 15.83 20.71 23.42
N THR A 572 15.66 22.01 23.67
CA THR A 572 14.90 22.54 24.81
C THR A 572 13.40 22.28 24.70
N ASP A 573 12.85 22.30 23.48
CA ASP A 573 11.42 22.07 23.21
C ASP A 573 11.07 20.57 23.26
N VAL A 574 11.87 19.70 22.62
CA VAL A 574 11.71 18.23 22.71
C VAL A 574 11.85 17.76 24.16
N THR A 575 12.80 18.32 24.92
CA THR A 575 12.96 18.04 26.34
C THR A 575 11.71 18.41 27.15
N ARG A 576 11.01 19.49 26.78
CA ARG A 576 9.74 19.88 27.41
C ARG A 576 8.61 18.91 27.06
N VAL A 577 8.53 18.40 25.83
CA VAL A 577 7.56 17.36 25.44
C VAL A 577 7.82 16.07 26.22
N VAL A 578 9.07 15.58 26.25
CA VAL A 578 9.45 14.36 26.99
C VAL A 578 9.13 14.49 28.48
N ALA A 579 9.46 15.65 29.09
CA ALA A 579 9.11 15.93 30.48
C ALA A 579 7.59 15.98 30.71
N ALA A 580 6.82 16.50 29.74
CA ALA A 580 5.36 16.58 29.81
C ALA A 580 4.69 15.20 29.71
N VAL A 581 5.20 14.29 28.86
CA VAL A 581 4.71 12.91 28.79
C VAL A 581 4.92 12.20 30.13
N GLY A 582 6.12 12.30 30.72
CA GLY A 582 6.51 11.48 31.87
C GLY A 582 6.19 12.00 33.28
N ASN A 583 5.95 13.30 33.46
CA ASN A 583 5.80 13.91 34.81
C ASN A 583 4.45 14.58 35.08
N VAL A 584 3.51 14.56 34.13
CA VAL A 584 2.20 15.23 34.26
C VAL A 584 1.14 14.20 34.66
N ASP A 585 0.10 14.64 35.39
CA ASP A 585 -1.06 13.78 35.68
C ASP A 585 -1.71 13.31 34.37
N THR A 586 -2.00 12.03 34.23
CA THR A 586 -2.64 11.43 33.03
C THR A 586 -3.87 12.17 32.51
N SER A 587 -4.60 12.88 33.37
CA SER A 587 -5.76 13.70 33.01
C SER A 587 -5.41 15.07 32.39
N GLU A 588 -4.15 15.49 32.48
CA GLU A 588 -3.59 16.73 31.94
C GLU A 588 -2.52 16.49 30.85
N VAL A 589 -1.86 15.31 30.81
CA VAL A 589 -0.80 14.94 29.85
C VAL A 589 -1.13 15.37 28.42
N GLY A 590 -2.31 15.02 27.91
CA GLY A 590 -2.68 15.32 26.52
C GLY A 590 -2.78 16.81 26.19
N GLN A 591 -3.10 17.64 27.18
CA GLN A 591 -3.21 19.09 27.03
C GLN A 591 -1.83 19.75 27.06
N VAL A 592 -0.94 19.23 27.91
CA VAL A 592 0.43 19.74 28.02
C VAL A 592 1.25 19.32 26.80
N VAL A 593 1.18 18.06 26.38
CA VAL A 593 1.97 17.50 25.26
C VAL A 593 1.69 18.24 23.94
N VAL A 594 0.42 18.50 23.61
CA VAL A 594 0.08 19.29 22.41
C VAL A 594 0.52 20.74 22.57
N SER A 595 0.27 21.38 23.73
CA SER A 595 0.73 22.76 23.96
C SER A 595 2.26 22.91 23.84
N THR A 596 3.05 21.92 24.28
CA THR A 596 4.51 21.92 24.09
C THR A 596 4.92 21.61 22.66
N THR A 597 4.10 20.87 21.89
CA THR A 597 4.32 20.61 20.47
C THR A 597 4.06 21.86 19.64
N ASP A 598 2.98 22.60 19.89
CA ASP A 598 2.69 23.84 19.18
C ASP A 598 3.71 24.96 19.49
N ASP A 599 4.18 25.02 20.74
CA ASP A 599 5.31 25.88 21.11
C ASP A 599 6.57 25.49 20.31
N LEU A 600 6.89 24.19 20.21
CA LEU A 600 8.02 23.67 19.42
C LEU A 600 7.91 24.07 17.95
N LEU A 601 6.78 23.78 17.31
CA LEU A 601 6.56 24.08 15.88
C LEU A 601 6.62 25.59 15.62
N SER A 602 6.10 26.40 16.54
CA SER A 602 6.19 27.86 16.48
C SER A 602 7.63 28.36 16.60
N ASN A 603 8.43 27.82 17.52
CA ASN A 603 9.83 28.20 17.72
C ASN A 603 10.70 27.77 16.53
N LEU A 604 10.56 26.51 16.08
CA LEU A 604 11.22 25.96 14.89
C LEU A 604 11.12 26.93 13.71
N LEU A 605 9.89 27.33 13.39
CA LEU A 605 9.58 28.30 12.36
C LEU A 605 10.25 29.67 12.60
N LEU A 606 10.12 30.24 13.80
CA LEU A 606 10.66 31.56 14.12
C LEU A 606 12.19 31.61 13.98
N ASN A 607 12.86 30.49 14.25
CA ASN A 607 14.31 30.41 14.33
C ASN A 607 14.98 29.91 13.04
N VAL A 608 14.22 29.40 12.06
CA VAL A 608 14.70 29.22 10.67
C VAL A 608 14.80 30.55 9.92
N ILE A 609 13.89 31.51 10.15
CA ILE A 609 13.84 32.79 9.42
C ILE A 609 15.19 33.56 9.44
N PRO A 610 15.90 33.71 10.58
CA PRO A 610 17.18 34.41 10.61
C PRO A 610 18.29 33.69 9.84
N ILE A 611 18.28 32.35 9.79
CA ILE A 611 19.30 31.54 9.11
C ILE A 611 19.34 31.89 7.61
N GLU A 612 18.16 32.02 7.00
CA GLU A 612 18.04 32.40 5.59
C GLU A 612 18.41 33.87 5.33
N GLN A 613 17.88 34.78 6.15
CA GLN A 613 18.01 36.22 5.94
C GLN A 613 19.46 36.74 6.05
N PHE A 614 20.33 35.99 6.73
CA PHE A 614 21.75 36.32 6.86
C PHE A 614 22.68 35.38 6.07
N ALA A 615 22.15 34.49 5.22
CA ALA A 615 22.95 33.67 4.33
C ALA A 615 23.71 34.53 3.29
N PRO A 616 25.01 34.27 3.01
CA PRO A 616 25.78 35.03 2.02
C PRO A 616 25.13 35.04 0.62
N ALA A 617 25.42 36.06 -0.17
CA ALA A 617 24.84 36.22 -1.51
C ALA A 617 25.25 35.11 -2.49
N GLU A 618 26.42 34.50 -2.27
CA GLU A 618 26.92 33.33 -3.00
C GLU A 618 26.16 32.05 -2.61
N VAL A 619 25.80 31.91 -1.33
CA VAL A 619 25.01 30.77 -0.79
C VAL A 619 23.58 30.87 -1.30
N SER A 620 22.88 31.96 -0.98
CA SER A 620 21.50 32.26 -1.46
C SER A 620 21.38 32.29 -2.99
N GLY A 621 22.46 32.67 -3.70
CA GLY A 621 22.52 32.63 -5.16
C GLY A 621 22.69 31.21 -5.75
N ALA A 622 23.32 30.29 -5.02
CA ALA A 622 23.49 28.89 -5.44
C ALA A 622 22.19 28.08 -5.33
N ILE A 623 21.34 28.40 -4.34
CA ILE A 623 20.05 27.71 -4.10
C ILE A 623 18.98 28.04 -5.15
N GLY A 624 19.14 29.13 -5.91
CA GLY A 624 18.22 29.53 -6.98
C GLY A 624 16.85 30.04 -6.52
N LEU A 625 16.58 30.06 -5.22
CA LEU A 625 15.35 30.47 -4.56
C LEU A 625 15.68 31.56 -3.53
N GLY A 626 14.78 32.52 -3.33
CA GLY A 626 15.06 33.76 -2.57
C GLY A 626 15.29 33.56 -1.07
N PRO A 627 15.77 34.60 -0.34
CA PRO A 627 16.30 34.52 1.03
C PRO A 627 15.26 34.33 2.16
N ASP A 628 14.08 33.80 1.84
CA ASP A 628 12.98 33.51 2.78
C ASP A 628 12.25 32.20 2.38
N PHE A 629 12.93 31.26 1.70
CA PHE A 629 12.30 30.12 1.04
C PHE A 629 11.91 29.01 2.02
N ILE A 630 12.87 28.48 2.78
CA ILE A 630 12.69 27.38 3.74
C ILE A 630 11.68 27.81 4.82
N SER A 631 11.83 29.03 5.37
CA SER A 631 10.93 29.57 6.37
C SER A 631 9.52 29.85 5.84
N SER A 632 9.35 30.27 4.58
CA SER A 632 8.01 30.46 4.00
C SER A 632 7.27 29.13 3.78
N VAL A 633 7.99 28.06 3.47
CA VAL A 633 7.41 26.73 3.27
C VAL A 633 7.13 26.06 4.62
N LEU A 634 8.09 26.07 5.56
CA LEU A 634 7.87 25.63 6.93
C LEU A 634 6.74 26.39 7.62
N LEU A 635 6.60 27.71 7.38
CA LEU A 635 5.49 28.52 7.90
C LEU A 635 4.11 28.03 7.46
N ALA A 636 3.99 27.55 6.23
CA ALA A 636 2.73 27.03 5.72
C ALA A 636 2.43 25.66 6.36
N VAL A 637 3.43 24.79 6.41
CA VAL A 637 3.31 23.41 6.90
C VAL A 637 3.08 23.36 8.41
N VAL A 638 3.88 24.09 9.20
CA VAL A 638 3.70 24.24 10.66
C VAL A 638 2.30 24.71 11.01
N ARG A 639 1.73 25.65 10.24
CA ARG A 639 0.38 26.16 10.52
C ARG A 639 -0.73 25.17 10.23
N GLU A 640 -0.57 24.34 9.20
CA GLU A 640 -1.53 23.28 8.90
C GLU A 640 -1.41 22.16 9.94
N VAL A 641 -0.19 21.71 10.24
CA VAL A 641 0.07 20.67 11.24
C VAL A 641 -0.39 21.08 12.65
N THR A 642 -0.08 22.30 13.13
CA THR A 642 -0.66 22.80 14.40
C THR A 642 -2.19 22.86 14.35
N TYR A 643 -2.79 23.26 13.23
CA TYR A 643 -4.26 23.27 13.10
C TYR A 643 -4.86 21.86 13.20
N ASP A 644 -4.21 20.87 12.60
CA ASP A 644 -4.67 19.47 12.62
C ASP A 644 -4.40 18.80 13.97
N LEU A 645 -3.29 19.12 14.65
CA LEU A 645 -3.01 18.72 16.03
C LEU A 645 -4.10 19.23 16.99
N ASP A 646 -4.43 20.53 16.94
CA ASP A 646 -5.47 21.16 17.76
C ASP A 646 -6.88 20.61 17.46
N THR A 647 -7.16 20.28 16.19
CA THR A 647 -8.51 19.94 15.72
C THR A 647 -8.82 18.44 15.77
N TYR A 648 -7.84 17.57 15.51
CA TYR A 648 -8.05 16.13 15.31
C TYR A 648 -7.24 15.25 16.26
N VAL A 649 -6.05 15.65 16.70
CA VAL A 649 -5.23 14.86 17.65
C VAL A 649 -5.60 15.16 19.09
N LEU A 650 -5.69 16.44 19.46
CA LEU A 650 -5.97 16.89 20.82
C LEU A 650 -7.34 16.41 21.36
N PRO A 651 -8.47 16.49 20.63
CA PRO A 651 -9.77 16.16 21.21
C PRO A 651 -9.97 14.65 21.52
N PRO A 652 -9.56 13.68 20.68
CA PRO A 652 -9.57 12.26 21.03
C PRO A 652 -8.59 11.93 22.16
N LEU A 653 -7.38 12.49 22.13
CA LEU A 653 -6.33 12.18 23.11
C LEU A 653 -6.73 12.64 24.52
N LEU A 654 -7.31 13.84 24.66
CA LEU A 654 -7.90 14.33 25.93
C LEU A 654 -9.07 13.48 26.43
N GLN A 655 -9.90 12.93 25.53
CA GLN A 655 -11.07 12.17 25.91
C GLN A 655 -10.71 10.71 26.26
N GLY A 656 -9.89 10.07 25.44
CA GLY A 656 -9.48 8.67 25.57
C GLY A 656 -8.63 8.37 26.80
N LEU A 657 -7.60 9.20 27.06
CA LEU A 657 -6.74 9.04 28.25
C LEU A 657 -7.54 9.13 29.57
N SER A 658 -8.64 9.88 29.60
CA SER A 658 -9.52 9.99 30.78
C SER A 658 -10.41 8.75 31.04
N ILE A 659 -10.45 7.80 30.10
CA ILE A 659 -11.35 6.62 30.11
C ILE A 659 -10.54 5.31 30.24
N LEU A 660 -9.28 5.30 29.80
CA LEU A 660 -8.33 4.21 30.01
C LEU A 660 -8.22 3.84 31.51
N PRO A 661 -8.08 2.56 31.86
CA PRO A 661 -7.83 2.16 33.24
C PRO A 661 -6.44 2.66 33.64
N LEU A 662 -6.38 3.70 34.49
CA LEU A 662 -5.14 4.40 34.85
C LEU A 662 -3.98 3.46 35.20
N SER A 663 -4.27 2.35 35.90
CA SER A 663 -3.27 1.32 36.28
C SER A 663 -2.63 0.55 35.12
N ALA A 664 -3.02 0.79 33.87
CA ALA A 664 -2.41 0.22 32.66
C ALA A 664 -1.55 1.25 31.89
N LEU A 665 -1.75 2.55 32.15
CA LEU A 665 -0.78 3.59 31.84
C LEU A 665 0.22 3.75 33.00
N ASP A 666 -0.14 3.39 34.23
CA ASP A 666 0.82 3.23 35.32
C ASP A 666 1.91 2.22 34.91
N SER A 667 1.69 1.27 34.00
CA SER A 667 2.74 0.39 33.43
C SER A 667 3.45 0.95 32.19
N LEU A 668 3.00 2.06 31.59
CA LEU A 668 3.80 2.88 30.68
C LEU A 668 4.82 3.70 31.52
N PHE A 669 4.34 4.30 32.61
CA PHE A 669 5.14 5.16 33.49
C PHE A 669 5.98 4.40 34.53
N GLU A 670 5.52 3.26 35.06
CA GLU A 670 6.33 2.26 35.79
C GLU A 670 7.05 1.30 34.82
N GLY A 671 6.69 1.23 33.53
CA GLY A 671 7.52 0.55 32.53
C GLY A 671 8.83 1.29 32.35
N LEU A 672 8.73 2.60 32.10
CA LEU A 672 9.86 3.53 32.04
C LEU A 672 10.52 3.80 33.41
N ALA A 673 9.89 3.50 34.54
CA ALA A 673 10.46 3.74 35.88
C ALA A 673 10.62 2.50 36.78
N GLY A 674 10.43 1.27 36.27
CA GLY A 674 10.13 0.16 37.18
C GLY A 674 9.81 -1.23 36.61
N ILE A 675 10.50 -1.73 35.58
CA ILE A 675 10.67 -3.19 35.44
C ILE A 675 11.62 -3.68 36.55
N GLY A 676 11.08 -3.74 37.78
CA GLY A 676 11.86 -3.75 39.02
C GLY A 676 11.30 -4.64 40.14
N SER A 677 10.65 -5.78 39.82
CA SER A 677 10.37 -6.85 40.81
C SER A 677 10.25 -8.25 40.22
#